data_AF-A0A9D1X3P6-F1
#
_entry.id   AF-A0A9D1X3P6-F1
#
_cell.length_a   1.000
_cell.length_b   1.000
_cell.length_c   1.000
_cell.angle_alpha   90.00
_cell.angle_beta   90.00
_cell.angle_gamma   90.00
#
_symmetry.space_group_name_H-M   'P 1'
#
loop_
_entity.id
_entity.type
_entity.pdbx_description
1 polymer ?
#
loop_
_entity_poly.entity_id
_entity_poly.type
_entity_poly.pdbx_seq_one_letter_code
_entity_poly.pdbx_strand_id
1 'polypeptide(L)'
;MRPKNKKEGRHQRAGVCLLLTGLMVVGMMALIFAFSAQDASRSSDLSGGLCGRIVRGVLTLLGAGADQEKTELWVGILETPVRKLAHFTEYALFSVIVCTHGLMHRLVSGKRPALFQTGREAFRGFLPLFARTVPFCILYAVSDEVHQYFVPGRSCRLFDVGVDSTGILFGAALFLLTVQTQKVKIWIKWLQGPDKIKVQYDTSCREAAERYPVPDRSERIITMRCIELLEGLTYECLQGDVQVSVSAVINDSRKIAEGCMFLCIRGAAFDGHSFAGEAAKAGAAVLVVEEPVDVPEHVTVIKVDNTRYAMALISAVWFGHPDQEITTIAVTGTKGKTTTTYMIKDLLEKCGHRTGVIGTIEVVIGEKHIPVNNTTPESYDIHRYFREMVEDGCDCVVMEASSQGFKLDRTAGIVFDYGLFTNLSPDHIGPNEHKDFAEYLSCKAKLFTQCKKGFANLDDEHFAEVTAQAVCPVQTFGLNEKADLRASDIALTRGTDFLGVDFTVSGLLEGRISCGVPGAFNVHNALGAICIALEMGADLAVINEALRSFTVKGRVQIIPTGYEYTLIVDYAHNAVALESILKTLREYQPARLISLFGCGGNRSKLRRFEMGEVSGRLADLTIITSDNPRFEEPQAIMDDILTGIRKTDGQYIAIIDRREAISYAMHHAQPGDIVVLAGKGHENYQEIKGRKYHMSEEEIVQDVLDGKY
;
A
#
# COMPACT_ATOMS: atom_id res chain seq x y z
N MET A 1 -8.45 -0.72 36.18
CA MET A 1 -9.58 -1.31 35.42
C MET A 1 -9.09 -1.61 34.01
N ARG A 2 -9.14 -2.87 33.56
CA ARG A 2 -8.62 -3.31 32.24
C ARG A 2 -9.43 -2.69 31.09
N PRO A 3 -8.82 -2.29 29.95
CA PRO A 3 -9.60 -1.81 28.82
C PRO A 3 -10.31 -3.00 28.15
N LYS A 4 -11.64 -2.94 28.13
CA LYS A 4 -12.55 -3.90 27.47
C LYS A 4 -12.63 -3.72 25.94
N ASN A 5 -11.94 -2.75 25.35
CA ASN A 5 -12.30 -2.22 24.02
C ASN A 5 -11.96 -3.11 22.80
N LYS A 6 -10.97 -4.03 22.84
CA LYS A 6 -10.69 -4.89 21.66
C LYS A 6 -11.67 -6.06 21.49
N LYS A 7 -12.32 -6.52 22.56
CA LYS A 7 -13.46 -7.47 22.45
C LYS A 7 -14.71 -6.75 21.95
N GLU A 8 -14.91 -5.50 22.35
CA GLU A 8 -16.07 -4.70 21.94
C GLU A 8 -16.13 -4.50 20.42
N GLY A 9 -15.04 -4.15 19.73
CA GLY A 9 -15.07 -3.95 18.28
C GLY A 9 -15.45 -5.19 17.45
N ARG A 10 -15.02 -6.40 17.86
CA ARG A 10 -15.38 -7.68 17.21
C ARG A 10 -16.85 -8.04 17.46
N HIS A 11 -17.31 -7.86 18.70
CA HIS A 11 -18.72 -8.07 19.05
C HIS A 11 -19.64 -7.01 18.41
N GLN A 12 -19.15 -5.80 18.20
CA GLN A 12 -19.90 -4.70 17.59
C GLN A 12 -20.09 -4.91 16.09
N ARG A 13 -19.05 -5.29 15.32
CA ARG A 13 -19.18 -5.60 13.87
C ARG A 13 -20.06 -6.81 13.61
N ALA A 14 -19.82 -7.92 14.31
CA ALA A 14 -20.64 -9.12 14.16
C ALA A 14 -22.08 -8.91 14.68
N GLY A 15 -22.25 -8.08 15.71
CA GLY A 15 -23.56 -7.67 16.23
C GLY A 15 -24.37 -6.81 15.26
N VAL A 16 -23.73 -5.85 14.57
CA VAL A 16 -24.37 -5.05 13.51
C VAL A 16 -24.79 -5.93 12.34
N CYS A 17 -23.93 -6.85 11.87
CA CYS A 17 -24.29 -7.79 10.82
C CYS A 17 -25.42 -8.74 11.23
N LEU A 18 -25.44 -9.18 12.50
CA LEU A 18 -26.54 -10.00 13.03
C LEU A 18 -27.87 -9.23 13.01
N LEU A 19 -27.84 -7.95 13.40
CA LEU A 19 -29.02 -7.08 13.39
C LEU A 19 -29.52 -6.83 11.96
N LEU A 20 -28.63 -6.46 11.03
CA LEU A 20 -29.00 -6.22 9.63
C LEU A 20 -29.59 -7.47 8.97
N THR A 21 -28.95 -8.64 9.15
CA THR A 21 -29.49 -9.89 8.61
C THR A 21 -30.82 -10.29 9.25
N GLY A 22 -31.03 -9.99 10.53
CA GLY A 22 -32.31 -10.18 11.21
C GLY A 22 -33.41 -9.29 10.63
N LEU A 23 -33.11 -8.02 10.36
CA LEU A 23 -34.03 -7.09 9.68
C LEU A 23 -34.38 -7.57 8.27
N MET A 24 -33.42 -8.15 7.53
CA MET A 24 -33.70 -8.74 6.21
C MET A 24 -34.60 -9.98 6.29
N VAL A 25 -34.45 -10.82 7.32
CA VAL A 25 -35.37 -11.96 7.55
C VAL A 25 -36.79 -11.44 7.77
N VAL A 26 -36.97 -10.47 8.68
CA VAL A 26 -38.28 -9.87 8.97
C VAL A 26 -38.86 -9.17 7.73
N GLY A 27 -38.03 -8.44 6.98
CA GLY A 27 -38.44 -7.75 5.76
C GLY A 27 -38.90 -8.72 4.67
N MET A 28 -38.19 -9.84 4.47
CA MET A 28 -38.59 -10.87 3.52
C MET A 28 -39.87 -11.60 3.96
N MET A 29 -40.02 -11.89 5.26
CA MET A 29 -41.27 -12.44 5.80
C MET A 29 -42.44 -11.48 5.52
N ALA A 30 -42.29 -10.20 5.85
CA ALA A 30 -43.31 -9.19 5.60
C ALA A 30 -43.65 -9.04 4.11
N LEU A 31 -42.66 -9.16 3.22
CA LEU A 31 -42.86 -9.12 1.78
C LEU A 31 -43.68 -10.32 1.28
N ILE A 32 -43.29 -11.53 1.66
CA ILE A 32 -44.01 -12.77 1.32
C ILE A 32 -45.46 -12.69 1.84
N PHE A 33 -45.61 -12.29 3.09
CA PHE A 33 -46.93 -12.12 3.70
C PHE A 33 -47.77 -11.07 2.98
N ALA A 34 -47.17 -9.94 2.57
CA ALA A 34 -47.87 -8.88 1.84
C ALA A 34 -48.30 -9.32 0.43
N PHE A 35 -47.53 -10.17 -0.25
CA PHE A 35 -47.95 -10.76 -1.53
C PHE A 35 -49.04 -11.82 -1.35
N SER A 36 -48.94 -12.63 -0.30
CA SER A 36 -49.95 -13.63 0.06
C SER A 36 -51.27 -13.03 0.53
N ALA A 37 -51.25 -11.82 1.11
CA ALA A 37 -52.44 -11.07 1.52
C ALA A 37 -53.22 -10.42 0.35
N GLN A 38 -52.70 -10.47 -0.88
CA GLN A 38 -53.40 -9.92 -2.05
C GLN A 38 -54.47 -10.89 -2.59
N ASP A 39 -55.66 -10.34 -2.86
CA ASP A 39 -56.75 -11.03 -3.52
C ASP A 39 -56.27 -11.74 -4.80
N ALA A 40 -56.84 -12.92 -5.07
CA ALA A 40 -56.43 -13.76 -6.19
C ALA A 40 -56.48 -13.04 -7.54
N SER A 41 -57.42 -12.11 -7.74
CA SER A 41 -57.57 -11.31 -8.98
C SER A 41 -56.39 -10.36 -9.24
N ARG A 42 -55.91 -9.66 -8.21
CA ARG A 42 -54.74 -8.76 -8.34
C ARG A 42 -53.45 -9.53 -8.59
N SER A 43 -53.32 -10.71 -7.97
CA SER A 43 -52.16 -11.57 -8.18
C SER A 43 -52.15 -12.17 -9.59
N SER A 44 -53.31 -12.59 -10.12
CA SER A 44 -53.43 -13.04 -11.51
C SER A 44 -53.13 -11.93 -12.52
N ASP A 45 -53.51 -10.69 -12.24
CA ASP A 45 -53.22 -9.55 -13.12
C ASP A 45 -51.71 -9.26 -13.24
N LEU A 46 -50.98 -9.38 -12.13
CA LEU A 46 -49.52 -9.23 -12.09
C LEU A 46 -48.80 -10.35 -12.86
N SER A 47 -49.16 -11.61 -12.63
CA SER A 47 -48.57 -12.75 -13.36
C SER A 47 -48.97 -12.77 -14.83
N GLY A 48 -50.23 -12.45 -15.14
CA GLY A 48 -50.74 -12.35 -16.51
C GLY A 48 -50.08 -11.21 -17.29
N GLY A 49 -49.87 -10.05 -16.66
CA GLY A 49 -49.14 -8.92 -17.24
C GLY A 49 -47.67 -9.26 -17.58
N LEU A 50 -46.98 -9.98 -16.70
CA LEU A 50 -45.61 -10.44 -16.93
C LEU A 50 -45.56 -11.51 -18.04
N CYS A 51 -46.43 -12.51 -17.99
CA CYS A 51 -46.54 -13.54 -19.03
C CYS A 51 -46.83 -12.92 -20.40
N GLY A 52 -47.75 -11.94 -20.46
CA GLY A 52 -48.07 -11.22 -21.69
C GLY A 52 -46.89 -10.43 -22.27
N ARG A 53 -45.95 -9.96 -21.45
CA ARG A 53 -44.70 -9.34 -21.93
C ARG A 53 -43.72 -10.37 -22.47
N ILE A 54 -43.55 -11.49 -21.76
CA ILE A 54 -42.67 -12.60 -22.16
C ILE A 54 -43.12 -13.19 -23.49
N VAL A 55 -44.41 -13.55 -23.60
CA VAL A 55 -44.98 -14.15 -24.82
C VAL A 55 -44.86 -13.19 -26.01
N ARG A 56 -45.15 -11.90 -25.83
CA ARG A 56 -44.96 -10.89 -26.89
C ARG A 56 -43.50 -10.73 -27.31
N GLY A 57 -42.57 -10.73 -26.36
CA GLY A 57 -41.14 -10.66 -26.65
C GLY A 57 -40.65 -11.87 -27.46
N VAL A 58 -41.07 -13.08 -27.07
CA VAL A 58 -40.71 -14.32 -27.77
C VAL A 58 -41.33 -14.38 -29.17
N LEU A 59 -42.60 -14.02 -29.33
CA LEU A 59 -43.25 -13.99 -30.65
C LEU A 59 -42.60 -12.96 -31.59
N THR A 60 -42.18 -11.81 -31.06
CA THR A 60 -41.44 -10.79 -31.81
C THR A 60 -40.07 -11.30 -32.26
N LEU A 61 -39.33 -11.99 -31.38
CA LEU A 61 -38.04 -12.61 -31.70
C LEU A 61 -38.13 -13.71 -32.75
N LEU A 62 -39.24 -14.45 -32.78
CA LEU A 62 -39.48 -15.54 -33.73
C LEU A 62 -40.10 -15.06 -35.06
N GLY A 63 -40.29 -13.75 -35.25
CA GLY A 63 -40.88 -13.17 -36.46
C GLY A 63 -42.34 -13.59 -36.71
N ALA A 64 -43.01 -14.15 -35.70
CA ALA A 64 -44.40 -14.56 -35.78
C ALA A 64 -45.30 -13.38 -35.38
N GLY A 65 -46.23 -13.01 -36.26
CA GLY A 65 -47.23 -11.98 -35.94
C GLY A 65 -47.99 -12.34 -34.66
N ALA A 66 -48.06 -11.40 -33.71
CA ALA A 66 -48.72 -11.60 -32.43
C ALA A 66 -50.25 -11.62 -32.60
N ASP A 67 -50.77 -12.80 -32.94
CA ASP A 67 -52.20 -13.07 -32.92
C ASP A 67 -52.70 -12.99 -31.47
N GLN A 68 -53.74 -12.20 -31.23
CA GLN A 68 -54.23 -11.89 -29.88
C GLN A 68 -54.78 -13.15 -29.20
N GLU A 69 -55.44 -14.01 -29.96
CA GLU A 69 -56.01 -15.27 -29.49
C GLU A 69 -54.91 -16.27 -29.08
N LYS A 70 -53.82 -16.34 -29.87
CA LYS A 70 -52.65 -17.18 -29.51
C LYS A 70 -51.93 -16.65 -28.27
N THR A 71 -51.82 -15.33 -28.15
CA THR A 71 -51.18 -14.69 -27.01
C THR A 71 -51.94 -15.00 -25.72
N GLU A 72 -53.27 -14.89 -25.73
CA GLU A 72 -54.12 -15.22 -24.58
C GLU A 72 -54.04 -16.71 -24.20
N LEU A 73 -54.01 -17.61 -25.20
CA LEU A 73 -53.82 -19.05 -24.97
C LEU A 73 -52.47 -19.35 -24.29
N TRP A 74 -51.37 -18.78 -24.79
CA TRP A 74 -50.04 -18.96 -24.21
C TRP A 74 -49.91 -18.33 -22.82
N VAL A 75 -50.54 -17.18 -22.60
CA VAL A 75 -50.60 -16.56 -21.27
C VAL A 75 -51.32 -17.47 -20.28
N GLY A 76 -52.47 -18.04 -20.65
CA GLY A 76 -53.19 -18.99 -19.78
C GLY A 76 -52.38 -20.25 -19.45
N ILE A 77 -51.57 -20.74 -20.39
CA ILE A 77 -50.67 -21.90 -20.17
C ILE A 77 -49.51 -21.54 -19.23
N LEU A 78 -48.94 -20.33 -19.35
CA LEU A 78 -47.73 -19.92 -18.63
C LEU A 78 -48.00 -19.29 -17.27
N GLU A 79 -49.18 -18.74 -17.03
CA GLU A 79 -49.50 -17.99 -15.81
C GLU A 79 -49.27 -18.83 -14.55
N THR A 80 -49.80 -20.06 -14.52
CA THR A 80 -49.65 -20.94 -13.35
C THR A 80 -48.20 -21.36 -13.11
N PRO A 81 -47.43 -21.84 -14.12
CA PRO A 81 -45.99 -22.10 -13.97
C PRO A 81 -45.18 -20.89 -13.51
N VAL A 82 -45.41 -19.71 -14.09
CA VAL A 82 -44.69 -18.48 -13.73
C VAL A 82 -44.99 -18.07 -12.29
N ARG A 83 -46.25 -18.18 -11.86
CA ARG A 83 -46.64 -17.93 -10.47
C ARG A 83 -45.97 -18.92 -9.51
N LYS A 84 -45.93 -20.21 -9.83
CA LYS A 84 -45.24 -21.21 -9.00
C LYS A 84 -43.72 -20.99 -8.95
N LEU A 85 -43.12 -20.54 -10.05
CA LEU A 85 -41.71 -20.17 -10.09
C LEU A 85 -41.41 -18.93 -9.24
N ALA A 86 -42.32 -17.95 -9.18
CA ALA A 86 -42.20 -16.79 -8.31
C ALA A 86 -42.14 -17.20 -6.83
N HIS A 87 -43.12 -17.99 -6.36
CA HIS A 87 -43.14 -18.51 -5.00
C HIS A 87 -41.90 -19.36 -4.67
N PHE A 88 -41.50 -20.26 -5.58
CA PHE A 88 -40.24 -21.01 -5.44
C PHE A 88 -39.03 -20.07 -5.23
N THR A 89 -38.95 -18.98 -6.00
CA THR A 89 -37.85 -18.01 -5.94
C THR A 89 -37.88 -17.19 -4.66
N GLU A 90 -39.06 -16.74 -4.22
CA GLU A 90 -39.27 -16.03 -2.96
C GLU A 90 -38.76 -16.86 -1.77
N TYR A 91 -39.17 -18.13 -1.70
CA TYR A 91 -38.78 -19.04 -0.64
C TYR A 91 -37.32 -19.52 -0.74
N ALA A 92 -36.74 -19.55 -1.95
CA ALA A 92 -35.30 -19.75 -2.13
C ALA A 92 -34.48 -18.58 -1.59
N LEU A 93 -34.87 -17.33 -1.89
CA LEU A 93 -34.21 -16.14 -1.36
C LEU A 93 -34.38 -16.05 0.16
N PHE A 94 -35.58 -16.34 0.68
CA PHE A 94 -35.85 -16.38 2.11
C PHE A 94 -34.91 -17.36 2.83
N SER A 95 -34.76 -18.58 2.30
CA SER A 95 -33.85 -19.59 2.84
C SER A 95 -32.39 -19.12 2.87
N VAL A 96 -31.89 -18.46 1.82
CA VAL A 96 -30.53 -17.88 1.79
C VAL A 96 -30.34 -16.84 2.90
N ILE A 97 -31.32 -15.95 3.09
CA ILE A 97 -31.27 -14.89 4.10
C ILE A 97 -31.29 -15.50 5.51
N VAL A 98 -32.18 -16.46 5.78
CA VAL A 98 -32.27 -17.14 7.08
C VAL A 98 -31.00 -17.96 7.38
N CYS A 99 -30.43 -18.64 6.39
CA CYS A 99 -29.14 -19.34 6.54
C CYS A 99 -27.99 -18.36 6.85
N THR A 100 -27.97 -17.20 6.20
CA THR A 100 -26.99 -16.14 6.46
C THR A 100 -27.12 -15.60 7.89
N HIS A 101 -28.35 -15.34 8.35
CA HIS A 101 -28.61 -14.94 9.73
C HIS A 101 -28.20 -16.01 10.74
N GLY A 102 -28.51 -17.28 10.47
CA GLY A 102 -28.09 -18.42 11.29
C GLY A 102 -26.56 -18.54 11.40
N LEU A 103 -25.84 -18.21 10.32
CA LEU A 103 -24.37 -18.18 10.32
C LEU A 103 -23.86 -17.04 11.20
N MET A 104 -24.41 -15.83 11.05
CA MET A 104 -24.07 -14.67 11.90
C MET A 104 -24.29 -14.98 13.39
N HIS A 105 -25.41 -15.62 13.73
CA HIS A 105 -25.70 -16.01 15.11
C HIS A 105 -24.63 -16.96 15.66
N ARG A 106 -24.17 -17.95 14.87
CA ARG A 106 -23.09 -18.88 15.28
C ARG A 106 -21.75 -18.15 15.45
N LEU A 107 -21.45 -17.20 14.56
CA LEU A 107 -20.24 -16.37 14.63
C LEU A 107 -20.22 -15.50 15.89
N VAL A 108 -21.33 -14.83 16.22
CA VAL A 108 -21.48 -14.01 17.44
C VAL A 108 -21.42 -14.87 18.69
N SER A 109 -21.98 -16.09 18.65
CA SER A 109 -21.97 -17.05 19.77
C SER A 109 -20.60 -17.74 19.99
N GLY A 110 -19.57 -17.38 19.22
CA GLY A 110 -18.22 -17.95 19.35
C GLY A 110 -18.09 -19.41 18.88
N LYS A 111 -19.10 -19.97 18.21
CA LYS A 111 -19.06 -21.34 17.68
C LYS A 111 -18.44 -21.30 16.29
N ARG A 112 -17.18 -21.72 16.15
CA ARG A 112 -16.48 -21.81 14.86
C ARG A 112 -17.21 -22.81 13.94
N PRO A 113 -17.83 -22.37 12.84
CA PRO A 113 -18.25 -23.31 11.80
C PRO A 113 -16.99 -23.83 11.09
N ALA A 114 -17.00 -25.10 10.67
CA ALA A 114 -15.93 -25.68 9.84
C ALA A 114 -15.98 -25.11 8.41
N LEU A 115 -15.73 -23.80 8.30
CA LEU A 115 -15.87 -22.98 7.08
C LEU A 115 -14.81 -23.25 6.01
N PHE A 116 -13.72 -23.94 6.39
CA PHE A 116 -12.52 -24.06 5.56
C PHE A 116 -12.20 -25.49 5.11
N GLN A 117 -13.08 -26.46 5.41
CA GLN A 117 -12.93 -27.83 4.93
C GLN A 117 -13.55 -27.98 3.53
N THR A 118 -12.99 -28.86 2.69
CA THR A 118 -13.48 -29.13 1.33
C THR A 118 -14.28 -30.45 1.28
N GLY A 119 -15.32 -30.52 0.45
CA GLY A 119 -16.08 -31.75 0.20
C GLY A 119 -17.07 -32.14 1.32
N ARG A 120 -17.17 -33.44 1.65
CA ARG A 120 -18.14 -33.99 2.62
C ARG A 120 -18.05 -33.39 4.03
N GLU A 121 -16.88 -32.88 4.39
CA GLU A 121 -16.62 -32.30 5.71
C GLU A 121 -17.25 -30.90 5.88
N ALA A 122 -17.27 -30.08 4.82
CA ALA A 122 -17.99 -28.80 4.81
C ALA A 122 -19.48 -28.99 5.11
N PHE A 123 -20.11 -29.96 4.43
CA PHE A 123 -21.53 -30.26 4.60
C PHE A 123 -21.86 -30.66 6.06
N ARG A 124 -21.00 -31.50 6.68
CA ARG A 124 -21.14 -31.87 8.10
C ARG A 124 -21.01 -30.66 9.04
N GLY A 125 -20.16 -29.69 8.73
CA GLY A 125 -20.00 -28.46 9.51
C GLY A 125 -21.24 -27.55 9.53
N PHE A 126 -22.00 -27.53 8.43
CA PHE A 126 -23.22 -26.74 8.29
C PHE A 126 -24.49 -27.48 8.70
N LEU A 127 -24.45 -28.81 8.91
CA LEU A 127 -25.61 -29.61 9.32
C LEU A 127 -26.35 -29.05 10.56
N PRO A 128 -25.68 -28.59 11.64
CA PRO A 128 -26.37 -28.00 12.79
C PRO A 128 -27.03 -26.64 12.51
N LEU A 129 -26.60 -25.95 11.44
CA LEU A 129 -27.23 -24.71 10.97
C LEU A 129 -28.51 -25.05 10.20
N PHE A 130 -28.44 -25.96 9.22
CA PHE A 130 -29.62 -26.37 8.44
C PHE A 130 -30.68 -27.06 9.27
N ALA A 131 -30.29 -27.83 10.28
CA ALA A 131 -31.22 -28.46 11.22
C ALA A 131 -32.12 -27.45 11.97
N ARG A 132 -31.78 -26.15 11.96
CA ARG A 132 -32.58 -25.08 12.56
C ARG A 132 -33.22 -24.18 11.51
N THR A 133 -32.46 -23.78 10.48
CA THR A 133 -32.93 -22.79 9.50
C THR A 133 -33.93 -23.37 8.51
N VAL A 134 -33.75 -24.61 8.06
CA VAL A 134 -34.65 -25.25 7.09
C VAL A 134 -36.03 -25.53 7.71
N PRO A 135 -36.15 -26.16 8.89
CA PRO A 135 -37.46 -26.33 9.54
C PRO A 135 -38.17 -25.01 9.82
N PHE A 136 -37.44 -23.97 10.23
CA PHE A 136 -38.02 -22.64 10.43
C PHE A 136 -38.64 -22.09 9.15
N CYS A 137 -37.94 -22.19 8.02
CA CYS A 137 -38.47 -21.71 6.74
C CYS A 137 -39.70 -22.52 6.30
N ILE A 138 -39.69 -23.84 6.49
CA ILE A 138 -40.83 -24.72 6.14
C ILE A 138 -42.04 -24.38 7.00
N LEU A 139 -41.85 -24.18 8.32
CA LEU A 139 -42.93 -23.75 9.20
C LEU A 139 -43.51 -22.39 8.78
N TYR A 140 -42.66 -21.48 8.30
CA TYR A 140 -43.12 -20.20 7.76
C TYR A 140 -43.95 -20.38 6.48
N ALA A 141 -43.50 -21.21 5.54
CA ALA A 141 -44.26 -21.54 4.33
C ALA A 141 -45.63 -22.15 4.66
N VAL A 142 -45.70 -23.07 5.62
CA VAL A 142 -46.96 -23.62 6.11
C VAL A 142 -47.85 -22.52 6.71
N SER A 143 -47.28 -21.59 7.48
CA SER A 143 -48.07 -20.51 8.08
C SER A 143 -48.62 -19.52 7.05
N ASP A 144 -47.88 -19.27 5.98
CA ASP A 144 -48.29 -18.40 4.87
C ASP A 144 -49.44 -19.04 4.06
N GLU A 145 -49.33 -20.34 3.77
CA GLU A 145 -50.41 -21.10 3.11
C GLU A 145 -51.69 -21.20 3.96
N VAL A 146 -51.54 -21.28 5.30
CA VAL A 146 -52.68 -21.18 6.22
C VAL A 146 -53.24 -19.76 6.21
N HIS A 147 -52.41 -18.72 6.12
CA HIS A 147 -52.87 -17.34 6.03
C HIS A 147 -53.69 -17.10 4.74
N GLN A 148 -53.23 -17.61 3.60
CA GLN A 148 -53.94 -17.50 2.32
C GLN A 148 -55.34 -18.11 2.35
N TYR A 149 -55.63 -19.08 3.24
CA TYR A 149 -56.98 -19.60 3.43
C TYR A 149 -58.00 -18.52 3.82
N PHE A 150 -57.56 -17.47 4.50
CA PHE A 150 -58.40 -16.36 4.95
C PHE A 150 -58.50 -15.22 3.93
N VAL A 151 -57.83 -15.33 2.78
CA VAL A 151 -57.80 -14.31 1.73
C VAL A 151 -58.84 -14.65 0.65
N PRO A 152 -59.73 -13.71 0.27
CA PRO A 152 -60.75 -13.96 -0.75
C PRO A 152 -60.19 -14.50 -2.08
N GLY A 153 -60.73 -15.61 -2.54
CA GLY A 153 -60.38 -16.22 -3.83
C GLY A 153 -59.10 -17.08 -3.84
N ARG A 154 -58.44 -17.27 -2.70
CA ARG A 154 -57.29 -18.17 -2.54
C ARG A 154 -57.74 -19.53 -2.01
N SER A 155 -56.95 -20.58 -2.28
CA SER A 155 -57.17 -21.93 -1.74
C SER A 155 -55.86 -22.47 -1.19
N CYS A 156 -55.84 -22.88 0.07
CA CYS A 156 -54.70 -23.57 0.69
C CYS A 156 -54.54 -24.95 0.04
N ARG A 157 -53.36 -25.24 -0.54
CA ARG A 157 -53.07 -26.54 -1.17
C ARG A 157 -51.77 -27.10 -0.64
N LEU A 158 -51.78 -28.38 -0.26
CA LEU A 158 -50.56 -29.09 0.16
C LEU A 158 -49.46 -29.08 -0.90
N PHE A 159 -49.84 -29.01 -2.18
CA PHE A 159 -48.89 -28.92 -3.30
C PHE A 159 -48.09 -27.61 -3.26
N ASP A 160 -48.68 -26.52 -2.76
CA ASP A 160 -48.08 -25.18 -2.79
C ASP A 160 -47.01 -25.06 -1.69
N VAL A 161 -47.32 -25.57 -0.50
CA VAL A 161 -46.31 -25.83 0.56
C VAL A 161 -45.14 -26.68 0.03
N GLY A 162 -45.44 -27.64 -0.85
CA GLY A 162 -44.43 -28.48 -1.50
C GLY A 162 -43.48 -27.68 -2.40
N VAL A 163 -44.02 -26.79 -3.25
CA VAL A 163 -43.23 -25.91 -4.12
C VAL A 163 -42.34 -24.99 -3.29
N ASP A 164 -42.89 -24.38 -2.24
CA ASP A 164 -42.15 -23.46 -1.37
C ASP A 164 -41.04 -24.19 -0.62
N SER A 165 -41.33 -25.41 -0.13
CA SER A 165 -40.34 -26.29 0.51
C SER A 165 -39.20 -26.65 -0.43
N THR A 166 -39.48 -26.88 -1.72
CA THR A 166 -38.41 -27.11 -2.72
C THR A 166 -37.56 -25.87 -2.96
N GLY A 167 -38.18 -24.67 -2.96
CA GLY A 167 -37.47 -23.39 -3.01
C GLY A 167 -36.53 -23.24 -1.81
N ILE A 168 -37.00 -23.57 -0.61
CA ILE A 168 -36.19 -23.51 0.63
C ILE A 168 -34.96 -24.40 0.53
N LEU A 169 -35.10 -25.64 0.06
CA LEU A 169 -33.97 -26.57 -0.11
C LEU A 169 -32.97 -26.06 -1.15
N PHE A 170 -33.46 -25.50 -2.26
CA PHE A 170 -32.63 -24.89 -3.30
C PHE A 170 -31.84 -23.68 -2.76
N GLY A 171 -32.50 -22.80 -2.01
CA GLY A 171 -31.85 -21.66 -1.34
C GLY A 171 -30.76 -22.08 -0.35
N ALA A 172 -30.99 -23.14 0.43
CA ALA A 172 -29.99 -23.67 1.35
C ALA A 172 -28.75 -24.23 0.61
N ALA A 173 -28.96 -24.87 -0.55
CA ALA A 173 -27.87 -25.32 -1.41
C ALA A 173 -27.11 -24.14 -2.05
N LEU A 174 -27.80 -23.10 -2.51
CA LEU A 174 -27.19 -21.89 -3.04
C LEU A 174 -26.35 -21.15 -1.98
N PHE A 175 -26.83 -21.11 -0.73
CA PHE A 175 -26.08 -20.60 0.40
C PHE A 175 -24.77 -21.38 0.62
N LEU A 176 -24.79 -22.71 0.53
CA LEU A 176 -23.57 -23.51 0.62
C LEU A 176 -22.56 -23.21 -0.49
N LEU A 177 -23.04 -23.04 -1.72
CA LEU A 177 -22.17 -22.70 -2.85
C LEU A 177 -21.52 -21.33 -2.68
N THR A 178 -22.31 -20.34 -2.24
CA THR A 178 -21.84 -18.96 -2.06
C THR A 178 -20.89 -18.80 -0.89
N VAL A 179 -21.16 -19.45 0.26
CA VAL A 179 -20.28 -19.37 1.45
C VAL A 179 -18.91 -20.02 1.23
N GLN A 180 -18.81 -20.92 0.24
CA GLN A 180 -17.56 -21.57 -0.13
C GLN A 180 -16.66 -20.73 -1.04
N THR A 181 -17.18 -19.62 -1.59
CA THR A 181 -16.39 -18.72 -2.43
C THR A 181 -15.30 -17.97 -1.64
N GLN A 182 -14.18 -17.71 -2.30
CA GLN A 182 -13.02 -16.98 -1.73
C GLN A 182 -13.43 -15.62 -1.15
N LYS A 183 -14.30 -14.87 -1.84
CA LYS A 183 -14.78 -13.55 -1.40
C LYS A 183 -15.55 -13.62 -0.07
N VAL A 184 -16.41 -14.61 0.11
CA VAL A 184 -17.17 -14.78 1.37
C VAL A 184 -16.26 -15.28 2.50
N LYS A 185 -15.25 -16.11 2.19
CA LYS A 185 -14.23 -16.54 3.17
C LYS A 185 -13.42 -15.35 3.70
N ILE A 186 -13.03 -14.41 2.84
CA ILE A 186 -12.35 -13.16 3.22
C ILE A 186 -13.26 -12.30 4.09
N TRP A 187 -14.52 -12.13 3.70
CA TRP A 187 -15.49 -11.37 4.48
C TRP A 187 -15.75 -11.98 5.87
N ILE A 188 -15.84 -13.31 5.98
CA ILE A 188 -15.99 -13.99 7.27
C ILE A 188 -14.71 -13.87 8.11
N LYS A 189 -13.51 -13.94 7.51
CA LYS A 189 -12.24 -13.67 8.22
C LYS A 189 -12.19 -12.24 8.75
N TRP A 190 -12.65 -11.26 7.96
CA TRP A 190 -12.77 -9.87 8.39
C TRP A 190 -13.71 -9.70 9.60
N LEU A 191 -14.84 -10.42 9.62
CA LEU A 191 -15.77 -10.45 10.77
C LEU A 191 -15.19 -11.15 12.01
N GLN A 192 -14.37 -12.18 11.80
CA GLN A 192 -13.74 -12.93 12.88
C GLN A 192 -12.51 -12.20 13.46
N GLY A 193 -11.93 -11.24 12.76
CA GLY A 193 -10.65 -10.62 13.16
C GLY A 193 -9.49 -11.63 13.12
N PRO A 194 -8.24 -11.18 13.31
CA PRO A 194 -7.07 -12.05 13.21
C PRO A 194 -7.18 -13.19 14.24
N ASP A 195 -6.95 -14.42 13.78
CA ASP A 195 -6.75 -15.55 14.67
C ASP A 195 -5.53 -15.24 15.53
N LYS A 196 -5.64 -15.43 16.85
CA LYS A 196 -4.47 -15.38 17.72
C LYS A 196 -3.54 -16.52 17.31
N ILE A 197 -2.53 -16.22 16.51
CA ILE A 197 -1.31 -17.01 16.48
C ILE A 197 -0.82 -16.99 17.93
N LYS A 198 -0.77 -18.16 18.58
CA LYS A 198 -0.05 -18.31 19.84
C LYS A 198 1.43 -18.19 19.51
N VAL A 199 1.91 -16.97 19.32
CA VAL A 199 3.33 -16.66 19.40
C VAL A 199 3.69 -16.81 20.88
N GLN A 200 4.62 -17.70 21.15
CA GLN A 200 5.18 -17.93 22.47
C GLN A 200 6.07 -16.71 22.76
N TYR A 201 5.48 -15.63 23.26
CA TYR A 201 6.25 -14.46 23.70
C TYR A 201 7.14 -14.85 24.88
N ASP A 202 8.43 -14.59 24.73
CA ASP A 202 9.36 -14.57 25.85
C ASP A 202 8.85 -13.58 26.92
N THR A 203 8.77 -14.06 28.16
CA THR A 203 8.19 -13.36 29.30
C THR A 203 9.01 -12.16 29.79
N SER A 204 10.19 -11.91 29.22
CA SER A 204 11.08 -10.79 29.54
C SER A 204 10.52 -9.41 29.17
N CYS A 205 9.64 -9.32 28.16
CA CYS A 205 9.12 -8.03 27.67
C CYS A 205 7.93 -7.47 28.49
N ARG A 206 7.28 -8.28 29.34
CA ARG A 206 6.12 -7.83 30.13
C ARG A 206 6.49 -6.95 31.32
N GLU A 207 7.68 -7.13 31.88
CA GLU A 207 8.13 -6.40 33.07
C GLU A 207 8.52 -4.94 32.79
N ALA A 208 8.82 -4.60 31.52
CA ALA A 208 9.07 -3.22 31.08
C ALA A 208 7.77 -2.43 30.84
N ALA A 209 6.76 -3.07 30.22
CA ALA A 209 5.48 -2.43 29.87
C ALA A 209 4.57 -2.13 31.08
N GLU A 210 4.75 -2.83 32.21
CA GLU A 210 4.02 -2.54 33.45
C GLU A 210 4.60 -1.36 34.24
N ARG A 211 5.82 -0.91 33.90
CA ARG A 211 6.52 0.17 34.61
C ARG A 211 6.08 1.57 34.18
N TYR A 212 5.50 1.73 32.98
CA TYR A 212 5.01 3.01 32.44
C TYR A 212 3.75 2.82 31.56
N PRO A 213 2.54 3.07 32.08
CA PRO A 213 1.32 3.00 31.27
C PRO A 213 1.25 4.16 30.27
N VAL A 214 1.10 3.83 28.98
CA VAL A 214 0.93 4.79 27.87
C VAL A 214 -0.43 5.51 28.01
N PRO A 215 -0.47 6.87 28.05
CA PRO A 215 -1.72 7.62 28.09
C PRO A 215 -2.48 7.54 26.76
N ASP A 216 -3.82 7.59 26.83
CA ASP A 216 -4.72 7.76 25.67
C ASP A 216 -4.57 9.20 25.11
N ARG A 217 -4.07 9.34 23.86
CA ARG A 217 -3.57 10.60 23.27
C ARG A 217 -4.52 11.24 22.23
N SER A 218 -5.83 11.21 22.46
CA SER A 218 -6.77 12.04 21.69
C SER A 218 -6.85 13.46 22.27
N GLU A 219 -6.44 14.47 21.50
CA GLU A 219 -6.66 15.92 21.71
C GLU A 219 -6.32 16.52 23.09
N ARG A 220 -5.29 16.01 23.80
CA ARG A 220 -4.74 16.69 24.99
C ARG A 220 -3.43 17.36 24.66
N ILE A 221 -3.28 18.64 25.02
CA ILE A 221 -1.99 19.35 25.01
C ILE A 221 -1.06 18.56 25.93
N ILE A 222 -0.12 17.81 25.34
CA ILE A 222 0.90 17.07 26.09
C ILE A 222 1.85 18.13 26.65
N THR A 223 1.85 18.29 27.97
CA THR A 223 2.87 19.06 28.66
C THR A 223 3.80 18.07 29.34
N MET A 224 5.11 18.14 29.05
CA MET A 224 6.14 17.32 29.70
C MET A 224 7.07 18.23 30.49
N ARG A 225 7.74 17.71 31.51
CA ARG A 225 8.82 18.48 32.17
C ARG A 225 10.08 18.38 31.33
N CYS A 226 10.86 19.45 31.28
CA CYS A 226 12.13 19.48 30.55
C CYS A 226 13.05 18.32 30.96
N ILE A 227 13.13 17.98 32.25
CA ILE A 227 13.94 16.87 32.75
C ILE A 227 13.55 15.51 32.16
N GLU A 228 12.27 15.31 31.84
CA GLU A 228 11.79 14.06 31.23
C GLU A 228 12.28 13.96 29.78
N LEU A 229 12.26 15.07 29.05
CA LEU A 229 12.75 15.14 27.67
C LEU A 229 14.27 14.96 27.55
N LEU A 230 15.01 15.23 28.63
CA LEU A 230 16.46 15.07 28.69
C LEU A 230 16.89 13.67 29.16
N GLU A 231 15.96 12.71 29.26
CA GLU A 231 16.28 11.34 29.64
C GLU A 231 17.29 10.71 28.65
N GLY A 232 18.34 10.09 29.19
CA GLY A 232 19.40 9.46 28.40
C GLY A 232 20.38 10.43 27.72
N LEU A 233 20.20 11.75 27.90
CA LEU A 233 21.12 12.76 27.39
C LEU A 233 22.11 13.20 28.48
N THR A 234 23.37 13.39 28.08
CA THR A 234 24.34 14.15 28.88
C THR A 234 24.16 15.63 28.55
N TYR A 235 23.93 16.45 29.57
CA TYR A 235 23.68 17.89 29.42
C TYR A 235 24.20 18.68 30.61
N GLU A 236 24.39 19.98 30.40
CA GLU A 236 24.71 20.97 31.42
C GLU A 236 23.59 22.03 31.44
N CYS A 237 22.96 22.26 32.59
CA CYS A 237 22.00 23.34 32.74
C CYS A 237 22.76 24.64 33.03
N LEU A 238 22.85 25.54 32.06
CA LEU A 238 23.58 26.81 32.20
C LEU A 238 22.76 27.87 32.93
N GLN A 239 21.44 27.83 32.78
CA GLN A 239 20.51 28.81 33.31
C GLN A 239 19.13 28.18 33.50
N GLY A 240 18.38 28.63 34.52
CA GLY A 240 16.99 28.22 34.76
C GLY A 240 16.86 26.88 35.48
N ASP A 241 15.71 26.22 35.29
CA ASP A 241 15.36 24.97 35.96
C ASP A 241 14.87 23.92 34.94
N VAL A 242 15.32 22.67 35.11
CA VAL A 242 14.90 21.51 34.31
C VAL A 242 13.51 20.99 34.71
N GLN A 243 12.91 21.48 35.79
CA GLN A 243 11.52 21.16 36.17
C GLN A 243 10.48 21.94 35.36
N VAL A 244 10.89 22.91 34.53
CA VAL A 244 9.99 23.73 33.70
C VAL A 244 9.14 22.86 32.77
N SER A 245 7.87 23.22 32.65
CA SER A 245 6.91 22.59 31.74
C SER A 245 7.16 23.02 30.29
N VAL A 246 7.17 22.03 29.39
CA VAL A 246 7.36 22.17 27.95
C VAL A 246 6.05 21.81 27.24
N SER A 247 5.51 22.76 26.48
CA SER A 247 4.25 22.63 25.73
C SER A 247 4.43 22.03 24.32
N ALA A 248 5.63 22.14 23.76
CA ALA A 248 5.99 21.65 22.43
C ALA A 248 7.50 21.52 22.28
N VAL A 249 7.96 20.63 21.39
CA VAL A 249 9.37 20.56 20.94
C VAL A 249 9.46 21.07 19.50
N ILE A 250 10.36 22.02 19.24
CA ILE A 250 10.41 22.78 17.97
C ILE A 250 11.86 22.91 17.50
N ASN A 251 12.09 22.66 16.21
CA ASN A 251 13.38 22.83 15.52
C ASN A 251 13.33 23.84 14.35
N ASP A 252 12.18 24.50 14.15
CA ASP A 252 11.97 25.53 13.13
C ASP A 252 11.48 26.81 13.81
N SER A 253 12.29 27.87 13.75
CA SER A 253 12.02 29.13 14.45
C SER A 253 10.69 29.77 14.07
N ARG A 254 10.20 29.51 12.84
CA ARG A 254 8.91 30.03 12.35
C ARG A 254 7.70 29.40 13.04
N LYS A 255 7.90 28.30 13.79
CA LYS A 255 6.83 27.55 14.45
C LYS A 255 6.80 27.74 15.97
N ILE A 256 7.71 28.55 16.52
CA ILE A 256 7.84 28.77 17.97
C ILE A 256 6.49 29.13 18.58
N ALA A 257 6.19 28.49 19.70
CA ALA A 257 4.96 28.67 20.45
C ALA A 257 5.28 28.88 21.93
N GLU A 258 4.37 29.52 22.65
CA GLU A 258 4.55 29.82 24.07
C GLU A 258 4.77 28.55 24.90
N GLY A 259 5.81 28.55 25.73
CA GLY A 259 6.19 27.43 26.59
C GLY A 259 6.96 26.30 25.89
N CYS A 260 7.39 26.48 24.64
CA CYS A 260 8.07 25.41 23.91
C CYS A 260 9.54 25.23 24.33
N MET A 261 10.07 24.04 24.06
CA MET A 261 11.49 23.76 23.95
C MET A 261 11.94 23.98 22.50
N PHE A 262 12.84 24.94 22.29
CA PHE A 262 13.44 25.21 20.99
C PHE A 262 14.84 24.60 20.89
N LEU A 263 15.06 23.83 19.82
CA LEU A 263 16.32 23.16 19.53
C LEU A 263 17.14 24.02 18.57
N CYS A 264 18.24 24.59 19.06
CA CYS A 264 19.12 25.45 18.28
C CYS A 264 20.03 24.61 17.37
N ILE A 265 19.50 24.14 16.23
CA ILE A 265 20.27 23.31 15.30
C ILE A 265 21.25 24.15 14.48
N ARG A 266 22.51 23.71 14.40
CA ARG A 266 23.47 24.25 13.43
C ARG A 266 23.24 23.62 12.05
N GLY A 267 22.81 24.44 11.09
CA GLY A 267 22.56 24.06 9.71
C GLY A 267 23.60 24.64 8.75
N ALA A 268 23.60 24.18 7.49
CA ALA A 268 24.53 24.66 6.47
C ALA A 268 24.28 26.12 6.05
N ALA A 269 23.03 26.58 6.13
CA ALA A 269 22.62 27.93 5.73
C ALA A 269 22.28 28.85 6.92
N PHE A 270 22.05 28.28 8.10
CA PHE A 270 21.55 29.00 9.27
C PHE A 270 21.99 28.32 10.56
N ASP A 271 22.44 29.10 11.53
CA ASP A 271 22.77 28.62 12.87
C ASP A 271 21.67 29.03 13.86
N GLY A 272 20.95 28.04 14.39
CA GLY A 272 19.88 28.26 15.36
C GLY A 272 20.32 28.98 16.64
N HIS A 273 21.60 28.89 17.02
CA HIS A 273 22.15 29.57 18.20
C HIS A 273 22.05 31.09 18.09
N SER A 274 22.29 31.62 16.88
CA SER A 274 22.16 33.06 16.61
C SER A 274 20.74 33.58 16.80
N PHE A 275 19.74 32.68 16.81
CA PHE A 275 18.33 32.99 16.97
C PHE A 275 17.82 32.81 18.40
N ALA A 276 18.66 32.36 19.35
CA ALA A 276 18.26 32.06 20.72
C ALA A 276 17.51 33.20 21.41
N GLY A 277 17.98 34.44 21.27
CA GLY A 277 17.34 35.61 21.86
C GLY A 277 15.98 35.96 21.23
N GLU A 278 15.80 35.72 19.93
CA GLU A 278 14.51 35.89 19.26
C GLU A 278 13.54 34.77 19.63
N ALA A 279 14.04 33.53 19.75
CA ALA A 279 13.25 32.40 20.22
C ALA A 279 12.71 32.62 21.64
N ALA A 280 13.54 33.13 22.54
CA ALA A 280 13.14 33.53 23.88
C ALA A 280 12.00 34.58 23.86
N LYS A 281 12.17 35.64 23.05
CA LYS A 281 11.13 36.69 22.90
C LYS A 281 9.83 36.17 22.30
N ALA A 282 9.92 35.17 21.43
CA ALA A 282 8.77 34.51 20.81
C ALA A 282 8.07 33.51 21.75
N GLY A 283 8.57 33.30 22.98
CA GLY A 283 7.91 32.53 24.03
C GLY A 283 8.51 31.15 24.30
N ALA A 284 9.71 30.85 23.79
CA ALA A 284 10.41 29.62 24.16
C ALA A 284 10.78 29.62 25.66
N ALA A 285 10.34 28.60 26.38
CA ALA A 285 10.66 28.43 27.81
C ALA A 285 11.99 27.71 28.03
N VAL A 286 12.39 26.87 27.07
CA VAL A 286 13.64 26.10 27.12
C VAL A 286 14.37 26.24 25.78
N LEU A 287 15.69 26.47 25.85
CA LEU A 287 16.58 26.43 24.69
C LEU A 287 17.59 25.30 24.86
N VAL A 288 17.75 24.47 23.83
CA VAL A 288 18.79 23.44 23.77
C VAL A 288 19.88 23.91 22.80
N VAL A 289 21.11 24.02 23.29
CA VAL A 289 22.25 24.66 22.59
C VAL A 289 23.53 23.83 22.71
N GLU A 290 24.49 24.05 21.82
CA GLU A 290 25.86 23.51 21.85
C GLU A 290 26.83 24.44 22.59
N GLU A 291 26.54 25.74 22.57
CA GLU A 291 27.37 26.78 23.18
C GLU A 291 26.54 27.75 24.04
N PRO A 292 27.14 28.42 25.04
CA PRO A 292 26.43 29.41 25.84
C PRO A 292 25.82 30.52 24.97
N VAL A 293 24.58 30.91 25.30
CA VAL A 293 23.83 31.97 24.61
C VAL A 293 23.36 33.03 25.62
N ASP A 294 23.27 34.28 25.18
CA ASP A 294 22.78 35.40 25.99
C ASP A 294 21.27 35.58 25.80
N VAL A 295 20.48 35.20 26.82
CA VAL A 295 19.02 35.21 26.80
C VAL A 295 18.46 35.63 28.18
N PRO A 296 17.22 36.14 28.27
CA PRO A 296 16.64 36.56 29.54
C PRO A 296 16.66 35.49 30.64
N GLU A 297 16.89 35.88 31.90
CA GLU A 297 17.07 34.96 33.05
C GLU A 297 15.92 33.95 33.28
N HIS A 298 14.71 34.26 32.82
CA HIS A 298 13.54 33.39 32.97
C HIS A 298 13.51 32.20 32.00
N VAL A 299 14.40 32.16 31.00
CA VAL A 299 14.49 31.07 30.02
C VAL A 299 15.49 30.03 30.52
N THR A 300 15.08 28.76 30.52
CA THR A 300 16.00 27.65 30.83
C THR A 300 16.91 27.38 29.63
N VAL A 301 18.22 27.26 29.86
CA VAL A 301 19.22 27.00 28.81
C VAL A 301 19.94 25.70 29.12
N ILE A 302 19.76 24.72 28.24
CA ILE A 302 20.34 23.38 28.33
C ILE A 302 21.43 23.26 27.27
N LYS A 303 22.67 23.08 27.72
CA LYS A 303 23.81 22.85 26.85
C LYS A 303 24.06 21.36 26.67
N VAL A 304 24.28 20.94 25.43
CA VAL A 304 24.62 19.57 25.01
C VAL A 304 25.82 19.61 24.08
N ASP A 305 26.49 18.48 23.86
CA ASP A 305 27.65 18.44 22.93
C ASP A 305 27.24 18.52 21.45
N ASN A 306 26.04 18.02 21.12
CA ASN A 306 25.51 18.00 19.76
C ASN A 306 23.97 18.10 19.78
N THR A 307 23.45 19.21 19.25
CA THR A 307 22.00 19.49 19.24
C THR A 307 21.21 18.57 18.32
N ARG A 308 21.81 18.01 17.26
CA ARG A 308 21.15 17.05 16.36
C ARG A 308 20.97 15.68 17.03
N TYR A 309 22.01 15.22 17.72
CA TYR A 309 21.93 14.03 18.55
C TYR A 309 20.88 14.19 19.65
N ALA A 310 20.90 15.34 20.35
CA ALA A 310 19.89 15.67 21.36
C ALA A 310 18.47 15.71 20.78
N MET A 311 18.29 16.30 19.59
CA MET A 311 17.00 16.31 18.90
C MET A 311 16.46 14.92 18.67
N ALA A 312 17.30 13.95 18.29
CA ALA A 312 16.87 12.57 18.07
C ALA A 312 16.33 11.93 19.36
N LEU A 313 17.08 12.01 20.46
CA LEU A 313 16.66 11.43 21.74
C LEU A 313 15.45 12.14 22.34
N ILE A 314 15.42 13.48 22.32
CA ILE A 314 14.27 14.27 22.78
C ILE A 314 13.02 13.93 21.97
N SER A 315 13.15 13.76 20.65
CA SER A 315 12.02 13.42 19.79
C SER A 315 11.46 12.03 20.11
N ALA A 316 12.34 11.06 20.37
CA ALA A 316 11.90 9.73 20.82
C ALA A 316 11.04 9.84 22.09
N VAL A 317 11.50 10.56 23.11
CA VAL A 317 10.76 10.75 24.38
C VAL A 317 9.45 11.52 24.16
N TRP A 318 9.49 12.63 23.42
CA TRP A 318 8.34 13.48 23.14
C TRP A 318 7.19 12.70 22.47
N PHE A 319 7.53 11.90 21.46
CA PHE A 319 6.57 11.04 20.78
C PHE A 319 6.30 9.72 21.52
N GLY A 320 6.93 9.48 22.68
CA GLY A 320 6.67 8.32 23.55
C GLY A 320 7.29 7.01 23.07
N HIS A 321 8.49 7.05 22.51
CA HIS A 321 9.25 5.90 21.97
C HIS A 321 8.46 5.03 20.97
N PRO A 322 7.87 5.63 19.91
CA PRO A 322 7.06 4.87 18.95
C PRO A 322 7.88 3.82 18.19
N ASP A 323 9.20 4.00 18.07
CA ASP A 323 10.16 3.03 17.52
C ASP A 323 10.20 1.71 18.31
N GLN A 324 9.76 1.69 19.57
CA GLN A 324 9.68 0.49 20.41
C GLN A 324 8.32 -0.21 20.32
N GLU A 325 7.33 0.40 19.65
CA GLU A 325 5.96 -0.12 19.50
C GLU A 325 5.69 -0.72 18.11
N ILE A 326 6.58 -0.49 17.15
CA ILE A 326 6.47 -0.92 15.76
C ILE A 326 7.74 -1.66 15.33
N THR A 327 7.63 -2.68 14.47
CA THR A 327 8.82 -3.34 13.90
C THR A 327 9.51 -2.38 12.94
N THR A 328 10.77 -2.06 13.19
CA THR A 328 11.52 -1.05 12.43
C THR A 328 12.57 -1.69 11.51
N ILE A 329 12.49 -1.39 10.21
CA ILE A 329 13.39 -1.91 9.17
C ILE A 329 14.11 -0.75 8.49
N ALA A 330 15.44 -0.76 8.50
CA ALA A 330 16.26 0.25 7.82
C ALA A 330 16.99 -0.34 6.62
N VAL A 331 16.92 0.34 5.48
CA VAL A 331 17.63 -0.03 4.24
C VAL A 331 18.68 1.02 3.91
N THR A 332 19.95 0.63 3.83
CA THR A 332 21.04 1.49 3.37
C THR A 332 21.78 0.92 2.16
N GLY A 333 22.55 1.79 1.51
CA GLY A 333 23.34 1.48 0.33
C GLY A 333 23.41 2.65 -0.63
N THR A 334 24.20 2.51 -1.70
CA THR A 334 24.34 3.55 -2.73
C THR A 334 23.11 3.51 -3.63
N LYS A 335 22.84 2.35 -4.23
CA LYS A 335 21.71 2.12 -5.14
C LYS A 335 20.76 1.06 -4.58
N GLY A 336 19.50 1.09 -5.04
CA GLY A 336 18.50 0.06 -4.72
C GLY A 336 17.66 0.30 -3.46
N LYS A 337 18.00 1.27 -2.60
CA LYS A 337 17.25 1.55 -1.35
C LYS A 337 15.74 1.63 -1.56
N THR A 338 15.28 2.56 -2.41
CA THR A 338 13.86 2.76 -2.69
C THR A 338 13.19 1.51 -3.25
N THR A 339 13.82 0.81 -4.19
CA THR A 339 13.25 -0.43 -4.74
C THR A 339 13.10 -1.49 -3.66
N THR A 340 14.14 -1.71 -2.86
CA THR A 340 14.14 -2.68 -1.76
C THR A 340 13.13 -2.32 -0.67
N THR A 341 12.98 -1.05 -0.30
CA THR A 341 11.98 -0.64 0.71
C THR A 341 10.56 -0.94 0.25
N TYR A 342 10.23 -0.66 -1.02
CA TYR A 342 8.91 -0.99 -1.55
C TYR A 342 8.72 -2.51 -1.73
N MET A 343 9.76 -3.26 -2.13
CA MET A 343 9.69 -4.74 -2.19
C MET A 343 9.37 -5.32 -0.81
N ILE A 344 10.03 -4.83 0.23
CA ILE A 344 9.77 -5.22 1.63
C ILE A 344 8.34 -4.87 2.02
N LYS A 345 7.87 -3.65 1.74
CA LYS A 345 6.49 -3.23 2.03
C LYS A 345 5.49 -4.22 1.43
N ASP A 346 5.57 -4.47 0.13
CA ASP A 346 4.60 -5.30 -0.59
C ASP A 346 4.66 -6.77 -0.14
N LEU A 347 5.85 -7.29 0.15
CA LEU A 347 6.03 -8.61 0.75
C LEU A 347 5.35 -8.70 2.13
N LEU A 348 5.60 -7.73 3.01
CA LEU A 348 5.04 -7.72 4.36
C LEU A 348 3.51 -7.52 4.34
N GLU A 349 2.98 -6.69 3.44
CA GLU A 349 1.54 -6.52 3.26
C GLU A 349 0.87 -7.80 2.76
N LYS A 350 1.53 -8.57 1.89
CA LYS A 350 1.05 -9.89 1.47
C LYS A 350 1.08 -10.91 2.62
N CYS A 351 1.96 -10.75 3.59
CA CYS A 351 1.97 -11.49 4.84
C CYS A 351 0.91 -11.00 5.87
N GLY A 352 0.18 -9.93 5.56
CA GLY A 352 -0.88 -9.39 6.42
C GLY A 352 -0.41 -8.35 7.43
N HIS A 353 0.82 -7.86 7.31
CA HIS A 353 1.32 -6.72 8.08
C HIS A 353 0.82 -5.42 7.49
N ARG A 354 0.66 -4.40 8.33
CA ARG A 354 0.34 -3.05 7.87
C ARG A 354 1.60 -2.22 7.96
N THR A 355 2.16 -1.88 6.81
CA THR A 355 3.55 -1.42 6.71
C THR A 355 3.61 0.04 6.26
N GLY A 356 4.19 0.89 7.10
CA GLY A 356 4.54 2.26 6.72
C GLY A 356 5.85 2.33 5.90
N VAL A 357 6.01 3.38 5.12
CA VAL A 357 7.27 3.68 4.39
C VAL A 357 7.76 5.07 4.71
N ILE A 358 9.07 5.23 4.85
CA ILE A 358 9.75 6.54 4.89
C ILE A 358 10.91 6.49 3.88
N GLY A 359 10.81 7.22 2.78
CA GLY A 359 11.86 7.16 1.75
C GLY A 359 11.88 8.33 0.78
N THR A 360 12.66 8.18 -0.29
CA THR A 360 12.94 9.24 -1.27
C THR A 360 11.68 9.73 -2.00
N ILE A 361 10.70 8.86 -2.22
CA ILE A 361 9.47 9.19 -2.94
C ILE A 361 8.53 9.96 -2.00
N GLU A 362 8.24 9.38 -0.84
CA GLU A 362 7.22 9.86 0.08
C GLU A 362 7.32 9.14 1.43
N VAL A 363 6.50 9.62 2.37
CA VAL A 363 6.11 8.89 3.57
C VAL A 363 4.71 8.34 3.35
N VAL A 364 4.54 7.02 3.55
CA VAL A 364 3.26 6.31 3.43
C VAL A 364 2.79 5.86 4.80
N ILE A 365 1.62 6.33 5.22
CA ILE A 365 0.97 5.98 6.50
C ILE A 365 -0.46 5.56 6.22
N GLY A 366 -0.71 4.25 6.14
CA GLY A 366 -2.00 3.74 5.67
C GLY A 366 -2.28 4.25 4.25
N GLU A 367 -3.34 5.05 4.08
CA GLU A 367 -3.68 5.68 2.79
C GLU A 367 -3.13 7.11 2.64
N LYS A 368 -2.40 7.63 3.64
CA LYS A 368 -1.80 8.96 3.56
C LYS A 368 -0.45 8.89 2.83
N HIS A 369 -0.31 9.76 1.84
CA HIS A 369 0.91 9.96 1.06
C HIS A 369 1.45 11.36 1.32
N ILE A 370 2.62 11.46 1.94
CA ILE A 370 3.21 12.73 2.39
C ILE A 370 4.53 12.97 1.63
N PRO A 371 4.65 14.05 0.85
CA PRO A 371 5.89 14.36 0.14
C PRO A 371 6.99 14.76 1.14
N VAL A 372 8.23 14.36 0.85
CA VAL A 372 9.39 14.66 1.70
C VAL A 372 10.49 15.40 0.95
N ASN A 373 11.26 16.19 1.69
CA ASN A 373 12.41 16.95 1.15
C ASN A 373 13.72 16.15 1.19
N ASN A 374 13.77 15.06 1.96
CA ASN A 374 14.97 14.25 2.17
C ASN A 374 14.60 12.77 2.20
N THR A 375 15.47 11.92 1.66
CA THR A 375 15.35 10.45 1.75
C THR A 375 15.22 9.95 3.19
N THR A 376 16.00 10.53 4.09
CA THR A 376 15.89 10.30 5.55
C THR A 376 15.53 11.65 6.19
N PRO A 377 14.28 11.84 6.66
CA PRO A 377 13.84 13.07 7.30
C PRO A 377 14.62 13.39 8.58
N GLU A 378 14.50 14.61 9.10
CA GLU A 378 15.07 14.95 10.41
C GLU A 378 14.45 14.08 11.53
N SER A 379 15.20 13.83 12.59
CA SER A 379 14.83 12.86 13.64
C SER A 379 13.47 13.16 14.29
N TYR A 380 13.12 14.44 14.44
CA TYR A 380 11.79 14.87 14.88
C TYR A 380 10.67 14.32 13.99
N ASP A 381 10.82 14.45 12.68
CA ASP A 381 9.82 13.97 11.72
C ASP A 381 9.77 12.45 11.68
N ILE A 382 10.91 11.75 11.81
CA ILE A 382 10.95 10.28 11.88
C ILE A 382 10.08 9.78 13.04
N HIS A 383 10.32 10.27 14.27
CA HIS A 383 9.54 9.82 15.43
C HIS A 383 8.07 10.27 15.35
N ARG A 384 7.79 11.45 14.78
CA ARG A 384 6.41 11.87 14.50
C ARG A 384 5.71 10.89 13.56
N TYR A 385 6.35 10.52 12.44
CA TYR A 385 5.79 9.57 11.49
C TYR A 385 5.61 8.18 12.11
N PHE A 386 6.57 7.69 12.90
CA PHE A 386 6.41 6.41 13.62
C PHE A 386 5.20 6.45 14.56
N ARG A 387 5.00 7.54 15.30
CA ARG A 387 3.82 7.70 16.15
C ARG A 387 2.53 7.70 15.34
N GLU A 388 2.46 8.47 14.26
CA GLU A 388 1.30 8.49 13.37
C GLU A 388 1.02 7.11 12.75
N MET A 389 2.06 6.33 12.42
CA MET A 389 1.95 4.95 11.94
C MET A 389 1.38 4.00 13.00
N VAL A 390 1.90 4.07 14.23
CA VAL A 390 1.38 3.27 15.35
C VAL A 390 -0.09 3.59 15.63
N GLU A 391 -0.46 4.88 15.61
CA GLU A 391 -1.84 5.34 15.80
C GLU A 391 -2.77 4.90 14.66
N ASP A 392 -2.28 4.91 13.42
CA ASP A 392 -3.00 4.38 12.27
C ASP A 392 -3.12 2.84 12.32
N GLY A 393 -2.32 2.17 13.15
CA GLY A 393 -2.34 0.72 13.35
C GLY A 393 -1.39 -0.05 12.44
N CYS A 394 -0.34 0.61 11.92
CA CYS A 394 0.80 -0.06 11.31
C CYS A 394 1.56 -0.84 12.38
N ASP A 395 1.99 -2.05 12.03
CA ASP A 395 2.82 -2.91 12.89
C ASP A 395 4.26 -3.03 12.40
N CYS A 396 4.54 -2.55 11.18
CA CYS A 396 5.87 -2.49 10.59
C CYS A 396 6.13 -1.12 9.94
N VAL A 397 7.38 -0.70 9.92
CA VAL A 397 7.85 0.41 9.09
C VAL A 397 9.14 0.03 8.40
N VAL A 398 9.22 0.33 7.10
CA VAL A 398 10.45 0.20 6.33
C VAL A 398 10.92 1.59 5.89
N MET A 399 12.17 1.93 6.19
CA MET A 399 12.71 3.25 5.90
C MET A 399 14.06 3.23 5.19
N GLU A 400 14.26 4.20 4.31
CA GLU A 400 15.56 4.47 3.71
C GLU A 400 16.48 5.20 4.70
N ALA A 401 17.55 4.55 5.10
CA ALA A 401 18.59 5.10 5.98
C ALA A 401 19.80 5.55 5.14
N SER A 402 19.77 6.79 4.67
CA SER A 402 20.86 7.39 3.88
C SER A 402 22.13 7.57 4.72
N SER A 403 23.30 7.60 4.06
CA SER A 403 24.57 7.89 4.75
C SER A 403 24.56 9.28 5.42
N GLN A 404 23.85 10.24 4.83
CA GLN A 404 23.63 11.56 5.44
C GLN A 404 22.75 11.49 6.68
N GLY A 405 21.75 10.60 6.70
CA GLY A 405 20.97 10.32 7.91
C GLY A 405 21.83 9.87 9.08
N PHE A 406 22.77 8.95 8.82
CA PHE A 406 23.74 8.49 9.81
C PHE A 406 24.81 9.52 10.18
N LYS A 407 25.22 10.39 9.23
CA LYS A 407 26.19 11.45 9.46
C LYS A 407 25.63 12.57 10.34
N LEU A 408 24.36 12.92 10.14
CA LEU A 408 23.68 14.03 10.81
C LEU A 408 22.82 13.58 12.01
N ASP A 409 23.05 12.37 12.52
CA ASP A 409 22.38 11.80 13.69
C ASP A 409 20.84 11.74 13.58
N ARG A 410 20.28 11.68 12.36
CA ARG A 410 18.83 11.63 12.14
C ARG A 410 18.19 10.34 12.65
N THR A 411 18.95 9.24 12.69
CA THR A 411 18.50 7.94 13.21
C THR A 411 19.10 7.62 14.58
N ALA A 412 19.76 8.58 15.24
CA ALA A 412 20.39 8.34 16.52
C ALA A 412 19.36 7.93 17.59
N GLY A 413 19.72 6.96 18.42
CA GLY A 413 18.83 6.40 19.45
C GLY A 413 17.83 5.35 18.96
N ILE A 414 17.66 5.19 17.64
CA ILE A 414 16.82 4.14 17.07
C ILE A 414 17.63 2.84 17.01
N VAL A 415 17.11 1.78 17.64
CA VAL A 415 17.64 0.42 17.48
C VAL A 415 16.69 -0.35 16.56
N PHE A 416 17.03 -0.38 15.28
CA PHE A 416 16.23 -1.07 14.26
C PHE A 416 16.09 -2.55 14.61
N ASP A 417 14.91 -3.15 14.37
CA ASP A 417 14.79 -4.61 14.45
C ASP A 417 15.64 -5.26 13.36
N TYR A 418 15.58 -4.69 12.15
CA TYR A 418 16.28 -5.21 10.99
C TYR A 418 17.01 -4.12 10.21
N GLY A 419 18.28 -4.35 9.90
CA GLY A 419 19.09 -3.50 9.01
C GLY A 419 19.48 -4.24 7.74
N LEU A 420 19.27 -3.65 6.56
CA LEU A 420 19.65 -4.23 5.26
C LEU A 420 20.62 -3.31 4.50
N PHE A 421 21.77 -3.86 4.12
CA PHE A 421 22.76 -3.21 3.26
C PHE A 421 22.73 -3.76 1.82
N THR A 422 22.49 -2.89 0.82
CA THR A 422 22.37 -3.30 -0.58
C THR A 422 23.71 -3.33 -1.33
N ASN A 423 24.42 -2.20 -1.39
CA ASN A 423 25.71 -2.05 -2.07
C ASN A 423 26.42 -0.74 -1.71
N LEU A 424 27.71 -0.65 -2.02
CA LEU A 424 28.52 0.55 -1.89
C LEU A 424 29.33 0.82 -3.16
N SER A 425 29.30 2.06 -3.65
CA SER A 425 30.16 2.55 -4.73
C SER A 425 30.41 4.05 -4.54
N PRO A 426 31.48 4.63 -5.12
CA PRO A 426 31.78 6.05 -4.96
C PRO A 426 30.59 6.93 -5.38
N ASP A 427 30.02 7.64 -4.41
CA ASP A 427 28.88 8.55 -4.55
C ASP A 427 28.84 9.48 -3.34
N HIS A 428 28.13 10.61 -3.45
CA HIS A 428 27.93 11.57 -2.37
C HIS A 428 29.24 12.06 -1.68
N ILE A 429 30.33 12.23 -2.44
CA ILE A 429 31.60 12.78 -1.95
C ILE A 429 31.74 14.21 -2.46
N GLY A 430 31.86 15.17 -1.54
CA GLY A 430 32.03 16.55 -1.94
C GLY A 430 31.70 17.58 -0.85
N PRO A 431 31.80 18.87 -1.20
CA PRO A 431 31.49 19.96 -0.29
C PRO A 431 30.02 19.89 0.17
N ASN A 432 29.80 19.75 1.48
CA ASN A 432 28.50 19.53 2.15
C ASN A 432 27.93 18.09 2.10
N GLU A 433 28.68 17.12 1.59
CA GLU A 433 28.35 15.70 1.70
C GLU A 433 29.39 14.95 2.53
N HIS A 434 29.97 13.85 2.02
CA HIS A 434 31.05 13.13 2.69
C HIS A 434 32.41 13.69 2.27
N LYS A 435 33.34 13.80 3.23
CA LYS A 435 34.70 14.33 3.00
C LYS A 435 35.50 13.44 2.04
N ASP A 436 35.30 12.13 2.14
CA ASP A 436 35.98 11.09 1.40
C ASP A 436 35.14 9.80 1.43
N PHE A 437 35.58 8.79 0.70
CA PHE A 437 34.89 7.50 0.63
C PHE A 437 34.90 6.74 1.97
N ALA A 438 35.93 6.94 2.81
CA ALA A 438 36.03 6.28 4.11
C ALA A 438 34.96 6.79 5.10
N GLU A 439 34.69 8.11 5.11
CA GLU A 439 33.57 8.67 5.86
C GLU A 439 32.22 8.14 5.34
N TYR A 440 32.04 8.09 4.02
CA TYR A 440 30.82 7.58 3.42
C TYR A 440 30.53 6.12 3.80
N LEU A 441 31.57 5.27 3.75
CA LEU A 441 31.52 3.87 4.16
C LEU A 441 31.20 3.75 5.66
N SER A 442 31.96 4.43 6.51
CA SER A 442 31.77 4.36 7.97
C SER A 442 30.38 4.83 8.41
N CYS A 443 29.80 5.82 7.73
CA CYS A 443 28.43 6.25 7.99
C CYS A 443 27.40 5.15 7.70
N LYS A 444 27.54 4.38 6.61
CA LYS A 444 26.64 3.26 6.33
C LYS A 444 26.87 2.07 7.26
N ALA A 445 28.12 1.82 7.66
CA ALA A 445 28.48 0.77 8.61
C ALA A 445 27.77 0.94 9.97
N LYS A 446 27.43 2.18 10.37
CA LYS A 446 26.60 2.45 11.56
C LYS A 446 25.27 1.69 11.57
N LEU A 447 24.73 1.28 10.42
CA LEU A 447 23.54 0.43 10.36
C LEU A 447 23.70 -0.84 11.23
N PHE A 448 24.85 -1.51 11.12
CA PHE A 448 25.13 -2.77 11.83
C PHE A 448 25.49 -2.59 13.31
N THR A 449 25.61 -1.33 13.76
CA THR A 449 25.68 -0.98 15.19
C THR A 449 24.35 -0.46 15.74
N GLN A 450 23.37 -0.22 14.87
CA GLN A 450 22.04 0.32 15.18
C GLN A 450 20.90 -0.64 14.84
N CYS A 451 21.16 -1.94 14.62
CA CYS A 451 20.10 -2.93 14.40
C CYS A 451 20.28 -4.19 15.25
N LYS A 452 19.18 -4.91 15.53
CA LYS A 452 19.20 -6.18 16.28
C LYS A 452 19.66 -7.36 15.40
N LYS A 453 19.29 -7.36 14.13
CA LYS A 453 19.77 -8.32 13.12
C LYS A 453 20.03 -7.60 11.79
N GLY A 454 21.19 -7.89 11.19
CA GLY A 454 21.64 -7.32 9.93
C GLY A 454 21.48 -8.28 8.77
N PHE A 455 21.27 -7.73 7.57
CA PHE A 455 21.24 -8.42 6.29
C PHE A 455 22.17 -7.70 5.32
N ALA A 456 23.08 -8.41 4.67
CA ALA A 456 24.10 -7.77 3.84
C ALA A 456 24.35 -8.54 2.55
N ASN A 457 24.49 -7.79 1.45
CA ASN A 457 24.89 -8.32 0.17
C ASN A 457 26.37 -8.77 0.22
N LEU A 458 26.61 -10.09 0.13
CA LEU A 458 27.95 -10.69 0.16
C LEU A 458 28.74 -10.45 -1.14
N ASP A 459 28.05 -10.13 -2.23
CA ASP A 459 28.70 -9.87 -3.52
C ASP A 459 29.31 -8.46 -3.60
N ASP A 460 28.99 -7.58 -2.65
CA ASP A 460 29.56 -6.24 -2.61
C ASP A 460 31.02 -6.29 -2.18
N GLU A 461 31.90 -5.61 -2.92
CA GLU A 461 33.34 -5.62 -2.65
C GLU A 461 33.70 -5.03 -1.29
N HIS A 462 32.82 -4.19 -0.72
CA HIS A 462 32.99 -3.56 0.58
C HIS A 462 32.24 -4.25 1.72
N PHE A 463 31.70 -5.46 1.50
CA PHE A 463 30.97 -6.24 2.50
C PHE A 463 31.77 -6.37 3.81
N ALA A 464 33.05 -6.72 3.71
CA ALA A 464 33.91 -6.93 4.87
C ALA A 464 34.10 -5.65 5.68
N GLU A 465 34.35 -4.52 5.02
CA GLU A 465 34.56 -3.23 5.68
C GLU A 465 33.29 -2.67 6.30
N VAL A 466 32.15 -2.78 5.61
CA VAL A 466 30.86 -2.28 6.09
C VAL A 466 30.36 -3.06 7.31
N THR A 467 30.67 -4.36 7.39
CA THR A 467 30.27 -5.24 8.49
C THR A 467 31.34 -5.39 9.57
N ALA A 468 32.52 -4.79 9.41
CA ALA A 468 33.67 -4.98 10.30
C ALA A 468 33.39 -4.62 11.78
N GLN A 469 32.49 -3.66 12.01
CA GLN A 469 32.10 -3.20 13.36
C GLN A 469 30.70 -3.66 13.76
N ALA A 470 30.11 -4.63 13.05
CA ALA A 470 28.79 -5.15 13.37
C ALA A 470 28.76 -5.69 14.80
N VAL A 471 27.78 -5.25 15.58
CA VAL A 471 27.50 -5.78 16.94
C VAL A 471 26.30 -6.71 16.96
N CYS A 472 25.60 -6.82 15.82
CA CYS A 472 24.48 -7.73 15.60
C CYS A 472 24.89 -8.94 14.75
N PRO A 473 24.13 -10.05 14.81
CA PRO A 473 24.25 -11.11 13.82
C PRO A 473 23.97 -10.57 12.41
N VAL A 474 24.78 -10.97 11.42
CA VAL A 474 24.62 -10.59 10.01
C VAL A 474 24.33 -11.83 9.18
N GLN A 475 23.18 -11.83 8.50
CA GLN A 475 22.81 -12.84 7.51
C GLN A 475 23.13 -12.32 6.10
N THR A 476 23.65 -13.19 5.26
CA THR A 476 24.16 -12.82 3.94
C THR A 476 23.20 -13.20 2.82
N PHE A 477 23.19 -12.39 1.76
CA PHE A 477 22.52 -12.72 0.52
C PHE A 477 23.39 -12.36 -0.69
N GLY A 478 23.15 -12.98 -1.84
CA GLY A 478 23.90 -12.65 -3.07
C GLY A 478 23.80 -13.74 -4.13
N LEU A 479 24.71 -13.70 -5.10
CA LEU A 479 24.92 -14.72 -6.11
C LEU A 479 26.09 -15.64 -5.71
N ASN A 480 26.92 -15.21 -4.77
CA ASN A 480 28.00 -16.01 -4.21
C ASN A 480 27.45 -17.30 -3.56
N GLU A 481 28.10 -18.43 -3.85
CA GLU A 481 27.72 -19.74 -3.30
C GLU A 481 27.76 -19.79 -1.77
N LYS A 482 28.58 -18.93 -1.14
CA LYS A 482 28.73 -18.81 0.32
C LYS A 482 27.66 -17.96 0.99
N ALA A 483 26.80 -17.27 0.24
CA ALA A 483 25.73 -16.49 0.84
C ALA A 483 24.65 -17.42 1.44
N ASP A 484 24.04 -17.01 2.56
CA ASP A 484 23.03 -17.80 3.25
C ASP A 484 21.76 -17.96 2.40
N LEU A 485 21.34 -16.88 1.71
CA LEU A 485 20.34 -16.92 0.65
C LEU A 485 21.01 -16.53 -0.67
N ARG A 486 20.95 -17.43 -1.66
CA ARG A 486 21.61 -17.19 -2.95
C ARG A 486 20.70 -17.41 -4.15
N ALA A 487 20.94 -16.66 -5.23
CA ALA A 487 20.27 -16.84 -6.51
C ALA A 487 21.17 -17.48 -7.58
N SER A 488 20.58 -18.32 -8.42
CA SER A 488 21.15 -18.91 -9.64
C SER A 488 20.15 -18.87 -10.79
N ASP A 489 20.57 -19.33 -11.97
CA ASP A 489 19.70 -19.48 -13.16
C ASP A 489 18.93 -18.21 -13.53
N ILE A 490 19.61 -17.07 -13.44
CA ILE A 490 19.02 -15.75 -13.70
C ILE A 490 18.68 -15.63 -15.18
N ALA A 491 17.40 -15.41 -15.47
CA ALA A 491 16.89 -15.20 -16.82
C ALA A 491 16.04 -13.92 -16.86
N LEU A 492 16.35 -13.03 -17.79
CA LEU A 492 15.50 -11.88 -18.08
C LEU A 492 14.25 -12.39 -18.80
N THR A 493 13.09 -12.17 -18.19
CA THR A 493 11.80 -12.70 -18.69
C THR A 493 10.92 -11.56 -19.15
N ARG A 494 10.31 -11.73 -20.33
CA ARG A 494 9.46 -10.74 -20.96
C ARG A 494 8.20 -11.37 -21.55
N GLY A 495 7.07 -10.74 -21.29
CA GLY A 495 5.79 -10.88 -21.96
C GLY A 495 5.24 -9.49 -22.30
N THR A 496 4.01 -9.42 -22.79
CA THR A 496 3.34 -8.15 -23.10
C THR A 496 3.02 -7.35 -21.83
N ASP A 497 2.67 -8.04 -20.75
CA ASP A 497 2.23 -7.51 -19.45
C ASP A 497 3.22 -7.80 -18.32
N PHE A 498 4.39 -8.36 -18.65
CA PHE A 498 5.42 -8.71 -17.68
C PHE A 498 6.81 -8.40 -18.22
N LEU A 499 7.61 -7.69 -17.43
CA LEU A 499 9.01 -7.44 -17.72
C LEU A 499 9.77 -7.57 -16.41
N GLY A 500 10.56 -8.61 -16.29
CA GLY A 500 11.10 -9.01 -15.00
C GLY A 500 12.30 -9.91 -15.11
N VAL A 501 12.60 -10.56 -14.00
CA VAL A 501 13.71 -11.50 -13.89
C VAL A 501 13.25 -12.73 -13.13
N ASP A 502 13.48 -13.89 -13.74
CA ASP A 502 13.30 -15.18 -13.09
C ASP A 502 14.64 -15.67 -12.55
N PHE A 503 14.64 -16.29 -11.38
CA PHE A 503 15.82 -16.90 -10.79
C PHE A 503 15.44 -18.03 -9.82
N THR A 504 16.37 -18.95 -9.61
CA THR A 504 16.26 -20.00 -8.59
C THR A 504 16.90 -19.48 -7.30
N VAL A 505 16.23 -19.62 -6.17
CA VAL A 505 16.80 -19.37 -4.84
C VAL A 505 17.18 -20.69 -4.17
N SER A 506 18.31 -20.69 -3.46
CA SER A 506 18.76 -21.80 -2.60
C SER A 506 19.38 -21.31 -1.29
N GLY A 507 19.58 -22.22 -0.33
CA GLY A 507 20.10 -21.93 1.00
C GLY A 507 18.97 -21.80 2.02
N LEU A 508 18.69 -20.58 2.48
CA LEU A 508 17.60 -20.31 3.43
C LEU A 508 16.18 -20.53 2.85
N LEU A 509 16.06 -20.49 1.52
CA LEU A 509 14.83 -20.73 0.79
C LEU A 509 15.17 -21.49 -0.48
N GLU A 510 14.41 -22.54 -0.78
CA GLU A 510 14.58 -23.34 -2.00
C GLU A 510 13.36 -23.13 -2.91
N GLY A 511 13.58 -22.70 -4.15
CA GLY A 511 12.48 -22.53 -5.10
C GLY A 511 12.77 -21.60 -6.27
N ARG A 512 11.77 -21.37 -7.11
CA ARG A 512 11.85 -20.43 -8.23
C ARG A 512 11.07 -19.16 -7.93
N ILE A 513 11.70 -18.02 -8.17
CA ILE A 513 11.12 -16.69 -8.01
C ILE A 513 10.99 -16.02 -9.38
N SER A 514 9.84 -15.38 -9.61
CA SER A 514 9.63 -14.45 -10.70
C SER A 514 9.48 -13.05 -10.11
N CYS A 515 10.39 -12.14 -10.40
CA CYS A 515 10.32 -10.76 -9.94
C CYS A 515 9.87 -9.84 -11.07
N GLY A 516 8.78 -9.10 -10.88
CA GLY A 516 8.17 -8.18 -11.85
C GLY A 516 8.91 -6.86 -12.04
N VAL A 517 10.19 -6.80 -11.68
CA VAL A 517 11.05 -5.62 -11.88
C VAL A 517 12.20 -6.00 -12.78
N PRO A 518 12.47 -5.23 -13.85
CA PRO A 518 13.48 -5.61 -14.81
C PRO A 518 14.91 -5.32 -14.36
N GLY A 519 15.84 -6.06 -14.96
CA GLY A 519 17.29 -5.93 -14.76
C GLY A 519 17.85 -6.89 -13.73
N ALA A 520 18.98 -7.52 -14.06
CA ALA A 520 19.61 -8.53 -13.22
C ALA A 520 20.03 -8.00 -11.83
N PHE A 521 20.36 -6.70 -11.73
CA PHE A 521 20.70 -6.07 -10.44
C PHE A 521 19.53 -6.05 -9.45
N ASN A 522 18.28 -6.17 -9.92
CA ASN A 522 17.13 -6.27 -9.03
C ASN A 522 17.02 -7.63 -8.34
N VAL A 523 17.79 -8.65 -8.78
CA VAL A 523 17.92 -9.91 -8.05
C VAL A 523 18.51 -9.67 -6.67
N HIS A 524 19.56 -8.83 -6.54
CA HIS A 524 20.12 -8.47 -5.22
C HIS A 524 19.10 -7.76 -4.32
N ASN A 525 18.34 -6.81 -4.89
CA ASN A 525 17.29 -6.10 -4.14
C ASN A 525 16.20 -7.06 -3.67
N ALA A 526 15.77 -7.97 -4.55
CA ALA A 526 14.78 -9.00 -4.24
C ALA A 526 15.29 -9.96 -3.16
N LEU A 527 16.54 -10.45 -3.26
CA LEU A 527 17.14 -11.32 -2.26
C LEU A 527 17.20 -10.67 -0.88
N GLY A 528 17.62 -9.40 -0.80
CA GLY A 528 17.59 -8.65 0.44
C GLY A 528 16.18 -8.53 1.04
N ALA A 529 15.19 -8.21 0.20
CA ALA A 529 13.79 -8.13 0.64
C ALA A 529 13.23 -9.50 1.08
N ILE A 530 13.60 -10.58 0.38
CA ILE A 530 13.25 -11.96 0.73
C ILE A 530 13.80 -12.32 2.10
N CYS A 531 15.05 -11.98 2.43
CA CYS A 531 15.63 -12.23 3.74
C CYS A 531 14.79 -11.63 4.89
N ILE A 532 14.32 -10.39 4.72
CA ILE A 532 13.43 -9.73 5.69
C ILE A 532 12.07 -10.44 5.76
N ALA A 533 11.49 -10.77 4.61
CA ALA A 533 10.20 -11.45 4.56
C ALA A 533 10.24 -12.85 5.21
N LEU A 534 11.32 -13.61 5.00
CA LEU A 534 11.56 -14.90 5.64
C LEU A 534 11.68 -14.77 7.15
N GLU A 535 12.41 -13.76 7.64
CA GLU A 535 12.52 -13.46 9.07
C GLU A 535 11.17 -13.14 9.69
N MET A 536 10.28 -12.51 8.92
CA MET A 536 8.91 -12.18 9.28
C MET A 536 7.92 -13.33 9.02
N GLY A 537 8.40 -14.52 8.65
CA GLY A 537 7.61 -15.75 8.53
C GLY A 537 6.90 -15.94 7.18
N ALA A 538 7.32 -15.25 6.12
CA ALA A 538 6.82 -15.48 4.77
C ALA A 538 7.29 -16.84 4.22
N ASP A 539 6.43 -17.52 3.47
CA ASP A 539 6.79 -18.72 2.72
C ASP A 539 7.05 -18.40 1.24
N LEU A 540 7.62 -19.39 0.51
CA LEU A 540 7.94 -19.26 -0.91
C LEU A 540 6.74 -18.81 -1.75
N ALA A 541 5.54 -19.30 -1.45
CA ALA A 541 4.36 -19.03 -2.27
C ALA A 541 3.95 -17.57 -2.14
N VAL A 542 3.93 -17.03 -0.91
CA VAL A 542 3.65 -15.62 -0.65
C VAL A 542 4.72 -14.73 -1.28
N ILE A 543 6.00 -15.10 -1.12
CA ILE A 543 7.13 -14.35 -1.68
C ILE A 543 7.01 -14.25 -3.20
N ASN A 544 6.76 -15.38 -3.87
CA ASN A 544 6.69 -15.42 -5.33
C ASN A 544 5.45 -14.67 -5.85
N GLU A 545 4.30 -14.77 -5.18
CA GLU A 545 3.10 -13.98 -5.53
C GLU A 545 3.37 -12.47 -5.42
N ALA A 546 3.97 -12.05 -4.30
CA ALA A 546 4.28 -10.64 -4.03
C ALA A 546 5.26 -10.10 -5.08
N LEU A 547 6.41 -10.75 -5.26
CA LEU A 547 7.46 -10.27 -6.16
C LEU A 547 7.06 -10.32 -7.64
N ARG A 548 6.21 -11.28 -8.05
CA ARG A 548 5.75 -11.37 -9.45
C ARG A 548 4.84 -10.21 -9.84
N SER A 549 4.02 -9.73 -8.91
CA SER A 549 3.11 -8.60 -9.12
C SER A 549 3.70 -7.25 -8.68
N PHE A 550 4.90 -7.28 -8.07
CA PHE A 550 5.54 -6.10 -7.52
C PHE A 550 5.88 -5.10 -8.62
N THR A 551 5.45 -3.86 -8.41
CA THR A 551 5.81 -2.71 -9.22
C THR A 551 5.90 -1.49 -8.32
N VAL A 552 6.80 -0.57 -8.65
CA VAL A 552 6.90 0.72 -7.95
C VAL A 552 6.35 1.78 -8.87
N LYS A 553 5.36 2.54 -8.38
CA LYS A 553 4.75 3.62 -9.15
C LYS A 553 5.82 4.57 -9.70
N GLY A 554 5.81 4.78 -11.01
CA GLY A 554 6.76 5.63 -11.71
C GLY A 554 8.20 5.12 -11.80
N ARG A 555 8.46 3.83 -11.51
CA ARG A 555 9.79 3.21 -11.59
C ARG A 555 9.68 1.91 -12.38
N VAL A 556 10.00 2.00 -13.67
CA VAL A 556 9.82 0.93 -14.64
C VAL A 556 8.44 0.26 -14.53
N GLN A 557 7.42 1.10 -14.33
CA GLN A 557 6.04 0.66 -14.14
C GLN A 557 5.45 0.28 -15.50
N ILE A 558 5.09 -0.99 -15.66
CA ILE A 558 4.42 -1.47 -16.88
C ILE A 558 2.97 -1.02 -16.86
N ILE A 559 2.53 -0.38 -17.93
CA ILE A 559 1.12 -0.03 -18.13
C ILE A 559 0.52 -1.04 -19.11
N PRO A 560 -0.45 -1.87 -18.68
CA PRO A 560 -1.09 -2.84 -19.56
C PRO A 560 -1.83 -2.11 -20.69
N THR A 561 -1.43 -2.36 -21.93
CA THR A 561 -2.05 -1.75 -23.11
C THR A 561 -3.02 -2.69 -23.82
N GLY A 562 -2.90 -4.01 -23.60
CA GLY A 562 -3.62 -5.03 -24.34
C GLY A 562 -3.07 -5.30 -25.76
N TYR A 563 -1.97 -4.64 -26.14
CA TYR A 563 -1.30 -4.80 -27.44
C TYR A 563 0.02 -5.58 -27.30
N GLU A 564 0.58 -6.02 -28.43
CA GLU A 564 1.79 -6.85 -28.48
C GLU A 564 3.11 -6.06 -28.27
N TYR A 565 3.06 -4.88 -27.65
CA TYR A 565 4.21 -4.09 -27.24
C TYR A 565 4.14 -3.79 -25.74
N THR A 566 5.29 -3.53 -25.11
CA THR A 566 5.36 -3.19 -23.69
C THR A 566 5.44 -1.67 -23.54
N LEU A 567 4.57 -1.06 -22.71
CA LEU A 567 4.63 0.35 -22.36
C LEU A 567 5.06 0.52 -20.91
N ILE A 568 6.03 1.39 -20.67
CA ILE A 568 6.68 1.59 -19.37
C ILE A 568 6.68 3.07 -19.00
N VAL A 569 6.42 3.38 -17.74
CA VAL A 569 6.58 4.71 -17.14
C VAL A 569 7.76 4.70 -16.15
N ASP A 570 8.69 5.66 -16.28
CA ASP A 570 9.87 5.77 -15.43
C ASP A 570 10.29 7.21 -15.09
N TYR A 571 10.85 7.42 -13.89
CA TYR A 571 11.30 8.72 -13.38
C TYR A 571 12.70 9.16 -13.86
N ALA A 572 13.33 8.45 -14.81
CA ALA A 572 14.63 8.82 -15.37
C ALA A 572 14.62 10.22 -16.01
N HIS A 573 15.04 11.24 -15.25
CA HIS A 573 15.00 12.66 -15.63
C HIS A 573 16.39 13.30 -15.81
N ASN A 574 17.45 12.48 -15.92
CA ASN A 574 18.82 12.92 -16.21
C ASN A 574 19.54 11.88 -17.08
N ALA A 575 20.66 12.26 -17.70
CA ALA A 575 21.37 11.43 -18.66
C ALA A 575 21.84 10.08 -18.08
N VAL A 576 22.35 10.07 -16.85
CA VAL A 576 22.81 8.85 -16.19
C VAL A 576 21.66 7.89 -15.92
N ALA A 577 20.54 8.40 -15.40
CA ALA A 577 19.35 7.60 -15.14
C ALA A 577 18.73 7.06 -16.45
N LEU A 578 18.65 7.90 -17.49
CA LEU A 578 18.14 7.52 -18.80
C LEU A 578 19.03 6.47 -19.47
N GLU A 579 20.35 6.62 -19.40
CA GLU A 579 21.30 5.64 -19.91
C GLU A 579 21.16 4.30 -19.21
N SER A 580 21.02 4.32 -17.88
CA SER A 580 20.84 3.11 -17.09
C SER A 580 19.58 2.35 -17.50
N ILE A 581 18.42 3.03 -17.59
CA ILE A 581 17.17 2.35 -17.93
C ILE A 581 17.18 1.87 -19.38
N LEU A 582 17.66 2.66 -20.34
CA LEU A 582 17.69 2.24 -21.74
C LEU A 582 18.63 1.04 -21.96
N LYS A 583 19.79 1.00 -21.28
CA LYS A 583 20.68 -0.17 -21.30
C LYS A 583 19.99 -1.41 -20.74
N THR A 584 19.34 -1.29 -19.58
CA THR A 584 18.59 -2.40 -18.99
C THR A 584 17.48 -2.90 -19.91
N LEU A 585 16.69 -2.00 -20.52
CA LEU A 585 15.63 -2.39 -21.44
C LEU A 585 16.16 -3.04 -22.74
N ARG A 586 17.36 -2.66 -23.21
CA ARG A 586 18.01 -3.32 -24.36
C ARG A 586 18.38 -4.77 -24.10
N GLU A 587 18.69 -5.14 -22.86
CA GLU A 587 19.01 -6.55 -22.51
C GLU A 587 17.82 -7.49 -22.75
N TYR A 588 16.59 -6.97 -22.76
CA TYR A 588 15.36 -7.69 -23.08
C TYR A 588 15.10 -7.87 -24.58
N GLN A 589 16.06 -7.48 -25.42
CA GLN A 589 16.05 -7.65 -26.89
C GLN A 589 14.72 -7.20 -27.53
N PRO A 590 14.28 -5.93 -27.34
CA PRO A 590 13.12 -5.41 -28.05
C PRO A 590 13.32 -5.36 -29.56
N ALA A 591 12.23 -5.49 -30.32
CA ALA A 591 12.25 -5.26 -31.77
C ALA A 591 12.67 -3.81 -32.06
N ARG A 592 12.03 -2.85 -31.37
CA ARG A 592 12.50 -1.48 -31.23
C ARG A 592 12.37 -0.97 -29.79
N LEU A 593 13.34 -0.19 -29.34
CA LEU A 593 13.28 0.58 -28.11
C LEU A 593 12.92 2.03 -28.43
N ILE A 594 11.73 2.44 -28.02
CA ILE A 594 11.18 3.79 -28.23
C ILE A 594 11.28 4.57 -26.92
N SER A 595 12.00 5.70 -26.93
CA SER A 595 12.20 6.54 -25.75
C SER A 595 11.47 7.88 -25.91
N LEU A 596 10.49 8.14 -25.05
CA LEU A 596 9.80 9.44 -24.97
C LEU A 596 10.25 10.16 -23.70
N PHE A 597 10.78 11.39 -23.84
CA PHE A 597 11.16 12.19 -22.68
C PHE A 597 11.16 13.69 -22.95
N GLY A 598 11.17 14.45 -21.85
CA GLY A 598 11.42 15.89 -21.85
C GLY A 598 12.40 16.26 -20.73
N CYS A 599 12.76 17.55 -20.64
CA CYS A 599 13.59 18.06 -19.55
C CYS A 599 12.88 19.18 -18.79
N GLY A 600 13.14 19.28 -17.49
CA GLY A 600 12.61 20.36 -16.67
C GLY A 600 13.28 21.71 -16.96
N GLY A 601 12.48 22.78 -17.02
CA GLY A 601 12.95 24.16 -17.03
C GLY A 601 13.51 24.60 -15.67
N ASN A 602 14.27 25.69 -15.65
CA ASN A 602 15.02 26.23 -14.51
C ASN A 602 15.96 25.18 -13.86
N ARG A 603 16.52 24.29 -14.69
CA ARG A 603 17.52 23.27 -14.31
C ARG A 603 18.73 23.36 -15.24
N SER A 604 19.80 22.61 -14.91
CA SER A 604 21.03 22.62 -15.71
C SER A 604 20.75 22.25 -17.18
N LYS A 605 21.16 23.14 -18.10
CA LYS A 605 21.09 22.89 -19.55
C LYS A 605 21.98 21.74 -19.99
N LEU A 606 23.10 21.51 -19.32
CA LEU A 606 24.04 20.44 -19.66
C LEU A 606 23.32 19.08 -19.76
N ARG A 607 22.41 18.83 -18.81
CA ARG A 607 21.61 17.60 -18.76
C ARG A 607 20.73 17.40 -20.00
N ARG A 608 20.26 18.48 -20.63
CA ARG A 608 19.40 18.43 -21.83
C ARG A 608 20.16 17.87 -23.02
N PHE A 609 21.37 18.38 -23.24
CA PHE A 609 22.25 17.90 -24.31
C PHE A 609 22.64 16.44 -24.09
N GLU A 610 23.08 16.10 -22.88
CA GLU A 610 23.51 14.74 -22.54
C GLU A 610 22.37 13.71 -22.66
N MET A 611 21.14 14.06 -22.25
CA MET A 611 19.98 13.18 -22.42
C MET A 611 19.64 12.94 -23.89
N GLY A 612 19.74 13.96 -24.74
CA GLY A 612 19.58 13.82 -26.19
C GLY A 612 20.61 12.87 -26.80
N GLU A 613 21.89 13.04 -26.43
CA GLU A 613 22.98 12.15 -26.89
C GLU A 613 22.83 10.71 -26.38
N VAL A 614 22.41 10.52 -25.13
CA VAL A 614 22.18 9.19 -24.56
C VAL A 614 21.04 8.47 -25.28
N SER A 615 19.89 9.12 -25.41
CA SER A 615 18.73 8.50 -26.05
C SER A 615 18.99 8.20 -27.52
N GLY A 616 19.61 9.15 -28.25
CA GLY A 616 20.00 8.96 -29.64
C GLY A 616 21.04 7.86 -29.90
N ARG A 617 21.77 7.40 -28.88
CA ARG A 617 22.69 6.24 -29.00
C ARG A 617 22.03 4.91 -28.64
N LEU A 618 21.02 4.92 -27.78
CA LEU A 618 20.48 3.71 -27.16
C LEU A 618 19.07 3.34 -27.61
N ALA A 619 18.25 4.31 -28.00
CA ALA A 619 16.89 4.09 -28.51
C ALA A 619 16.90 4.01 -30.05
N ASP A 620 15.98 3.23 -30.62
CA ASP A 620 15.76 3.16 -32.08
C ASP A 620 14.95 4.36 -32.56
N LEU A 621 14.05 4.88 -31.71
CA LEU A 621 13.29 6.09 -31.94
C LEU A 621 13.21 6.91 -30.65
N THR A 622 13.56 8.18 -30.75
CA THR A 622 13.40 9.15 -29.65
C THR A 622 12.25 10.12 -29.93
N ILE A 623 11.34 10.28 -28.97
CA ILE A 623 10.26 11.26 -29.00
C ILE A 623 10.57 12.35 -27.97
N ILE A 624 10.96 13.52 -28.45
CA ILE A 624 11.32 14.66 -27.61
C ILE A 624 10.06 15.49 -27.37
N THR A 625 9.76 15.77 -26.10
CA THR A 625 8.54 16.48 -25.72
C THR A 625 8.74 17.39 -24.49
N SER A 626 7.69 18.08 -24.07
CA SER A 626 7.69 18.90 -22.87
C SER A 626 7.62 18.04 -21.59
N ASP A 627 8.29 18.48 -20.53
CA ASP A 627 8.16 17.94 -19.17
C ASP A 627 7.54 19.02 -18.28
N ASN A 628 8.23 19.50 -17.24
CA ASN A 628 7.87 20.66 -16.44
C ASN A 628 8.66 21.89 -16.95
N PRO A 629 8.14 22.68 -17.91
CA PRO A 629 8.86 23.81 -18.47
C PRO A 629 9.08 24.96 -17.47
N ARG A 630 8.29 25.02 -16.38
CA ARG A 630 8.38 26.06 -15.35
C ARG A 630 8.31 27.45 -15.98
N PHE A 631 9.35 28.27 -15.84
CA PHE A 631 9.39 29.63 -16.38
C PHE A 631 10.12 29.71 -17.73
N GLU A 632 10.65 28.61 -18.24
CA GLU A 632 11.27 28.56 -19.57
C GLU A 632 10.24 28.22 -20.66
N GLU A 633 10.50 28.68 -21.88
CA GLU A 633 9.69 28.33 -23.04
C GLU A 633 9.97 26.86 -23.46
N PRO A 634 8.95 26.00 -23.59
CA PRO A 634 9.13 24.57 -23.88
C PRO A 634 9.99 24.30 -25.12
N GLN A 635 9.80 25.08 -26.20
CA GLN A 635 10.56 24.93 -27.44
C GLN A 635 12.07 25.13 -27.21
N ALA A 636 12.46 26.10 -26.37
CA ALA A 636 13.87 26.37 -26.08
C ALA A 636 14.53 25.19 -25.34
N ILE A 637 13.79 24.52 -24.46
CA ILE A 637 14.26 23.30 -23.78
C ILE A 637 14.46 22.17 -24.80
N MET A 638 13.50 21.99 -25.71
CA MET A 638 13.55 20.96 -26.75
C MET A 638 14.70 21.22 -27.73
N ASP A 639 14.99 22.48 -28.09
CA ASP A 639 16.11 22.85 -28.95
C ASP A 639 17.47 22.49 -28.33
N ASP A 640 17.60 22.61 -27.00
CA ASP A 640 18.79 22.14 -26.28
C ASP A 640 18.92 20.60 -26.40
N ILE A 641 17.83 19.83 -26.23
CA ILE A 641 17.84 18.36 -26.38
C ILE A 641 18.19 17.97 -27.84
N LEU A 642 17.58 18.66 -28.80
CA LEU A 642 17.82 18.46 -30.23
C LEU A 642 19.28 18.69 -30.61
N THR A 643 19.96 19.63 -29.96
CA THR A 643 21.39 19.88 -30.14
C THR A 643 22.23 18.67 -29.70
N GLY A 644 21.82 17.98 -28.64
CA GLY A 644 22.45 16.74 -28.19
C GLY A 644 22.23 15.59 -29.17
N ILE A 645 20.98 15.26 -29.48
CA ILE A 645 20.65 14.09 -30.31
C ILE A 645 21.18 14.20 -31.75
N ARG A 646 21.30 15.41 -32.31
CA ARG A 646 21.88 15.64 -33.64
C ARG A 646 23.36 15.26 -33.76
N LYS A 647 24.03 14.97 -32.66
CA LYS A 647 25.40 14.44 -32.64
C LYS A 647 25.44 12.91 -32.78
N THR A 648 24.29 12.25 -32.84
CA THR A 648 24.15 10.80 -33.01
C THR A 648 23.40 10.51 -34.31
N ASP A 649 23.39 9.23 -34.71
CA ASP A 649 22.64 8.75 -35.87
C ASP A 649 21.21 8.26 -35.50
N GLY A 650 20.75 8.57 -34.29
CA GLY A 650 19.47 8.11 -33.75
C GLY A 650 18.28 8.81 -34.40
N GLN A 651 17.21 8.06 -34.71
CA GLN A 651 15.98 8.64 -35.23
C GLN A 651 15.23 9.39 -34.13
N TYR A 652 14.68 10.56 -34.47
CA TYR A 652 13.89 11.34 -33.53
C TYR A 652 12.73 12.09 -34.16
N ILE A 653 11.74 12.39 -33.33
CA ILE A 653 10.65 13.32 -33.61
C ILE A 653 10.46 14.25 -32.41
N ALA A 654 10.03 15.49 -32.65
CA ALA A 654 9.78 16.48 -31.63
C ALA A 654 8.30 16.86 -31.61
N ILE A 655 7.61 16.61 -30.50
CA ILE A 655 6.19 16.90 -30.30
C ILE A 655 6.06 17.62 -28.96
N ILE A 656 5.72 18.91 -28.97
CA ILE A 656 5.73 19.75 -27.76
C ILE A 656 4.71 19.26 -26.73
N ASP A 657 3.48 18.99 -27.18
CA ASP A 657 2.43 18.51 -26.30
C ASP A 657 2.70 17.06 -25.88
N ARG A 658 2.81 16.84 -24.56
CA ARG A 658 3.19 15.53 -24.03
C ARG A 658 2.09 14.48 -24.24
N ARG A 659 0.82 14.89 -24.24
CA ARG A 659 -0.31 13.99 -24.49
C ARG A 659 -0.31 13.53 -25.95
N GLU A 660 -0.06 14.44 -26.87
CA GLU A 660 0.12 14.13 -28.30
C GLU A 660 1.33 13.23 -28.52
N ALA A 661 2.45 13.50 -27.85
CA ALA A 661 3.66 12.68 -27.94
C ALA A 661 3.43 11.23 -27.45
N ILE A 662 2.70 11.04 -26.35
CA ILE A 662 2.34 9.71 -25.83
C ILE A 662 1.41 9.00 -26.80
N SER A 663 0.39 9.69 -27.31
CA SER A 663 -0.51 9.15 -28.35
C SER A 663 0.27 8.71 -29.59
N TYR A 664 1.19 9.54 -30.08
CA TYR A 664 2.06 9.22 -31.20
C TYR A 664 2.88 7.96 -30.93
N ALA A 665 3.50 7.85 -29.75
CA ALA A 665 4.29 6.68 -29.35
C ALA A 665 3.45 5.39 -29.41
N MET A 666 2.23 5.43 -28.88
CA MET A 666 1.31 4.27 -28.83
C MET A 666 0.80 3.86 -30.22
N HIS A 667 0.46 4.83 -31.08
CA HIS A 667 -0.03 4.55 -32.44
C HIS A 667 1.08 4.03 -33.39
N HIS A 668 2.34 4.35 -33.10
CA HIS A 668 3.49 3.93 -33.92
C HIS A 668 4.25 2.74 -33.34
N ALA A 669 3.86 2.26 -32.15
CA ALA A 669 4.42 1.05 -31.55
C ALA A 669 4.00 -0.19 -32.35
N GLN A 670 4.93 -1.13 -32.52
CA GLN A 670 4.76 -2.37 -33.27
C GLN A 670 4.90 -3.59 -32.35
N PRO A 671 4.38 -4.77 -32.75
CA PRO A 671 4.59 -6.00 -32.00
C PRO A 671 6.07 -6.23 -31.68
N GLY A 672 6.36 -6.49 -30.42
CA GLY A 672 7.72 -6.69 -29.92
C GLY A 672 8.49 -5.42 -29.54
N ASP A 673 7.89 -4.23 -29.64
CA ASP A 673 8.51 -3.00 -29.17
C ASP A 673 8.48 -2.87 -27.63
N ILE A 674 9.40 -2.06 -27.11
CA ILE A 674 9.35 -1.50 -25.76
C ILE A 674 9.28 0.03 -25.88
N VAL A 675 8.23 0.64 -25.33
CA VAL A 675 8.04 2.09 -25.24
C VAL A 675 8.29 2.53 -23.81
N VAL A 676 9.22 3.46 -23.59
CA VAL A 676 9.48 4.05 -22.28
C VAL A 676 9.11 5.53 -22.26
N LEU A 677 8.18 5.89 -21.36
CA LEU A 677 7.82 7.26 -21.00
C LEU A 677 8.70 7.66 -19.81
N ALA A 678 9.78 8.40 -20.09
CA ALA A 678 10.76 8.81 -19.11
C ALA A 678 10.57 10.27 -18.66
N GLY A 679 10.95 10.54 -17.41
CA GLY A 679 11.03 11.87 -16.82
C GLY A 679 10.04 12.09 -15.68
N LYS A 680 8.75 11.85 -15.91
CA LYS A 680 7.69 12.17 -14.93
C LYS A 680 7.44 11.09 -13.90
N GLY A 681 7.55 9.81 -14.28
CA GLY A 681 7.37 8.69 -13.37
C GLY A 681 6.03 8.76 -12.62
N HIS A 682 6.08 9.06 -11.32
CA HIS A 682 4.89 9.12 -10.45
C HIS A 682 4.21 10.50 -10.43
N GLU A 683 4.81 11.52 -11.05
CA GLU A 683 4.26 12.89 -11.06
C GLU A 683 2.97 12.98 -11.88
N ASN A 684 1.90 13.45 -11.25
CA ASN A 684 0.58 13.66 -11.86
C ASN A 684 0.29 15.13 -12.24
N TYR A 685 1.33 15.94 -12.45
CA TYR A 685 1.17 17.35 -12.78
C TYR A 685 2.20 17.84 -13.79
N GLN A 686 1.88 18.91 -14.51
CA GLN A 686 2.81 19.67 -15.33
C GLN A 686 2.93 21.10 -14.78
N GLU A 687 4.16 21.53 -14.48
CA GLU A 687 4.42 22.89 -13.96
C GLU A 687 4.68 23.89 -15.09
N ILE A 688 3.80 24.89 -15.22
CA ILE A 688 3.90 25.97 -16.21
C ILE A 688 3.72 27.32 -15.51
N LYS A 689 4.73 28.19 -15.60
CA LYS A 689 4.79 29.53 -14.99
C LYS A 689 4.38 29.54 -13.51
N GLY A 690 4.91 28.58 -12.75
CA GLY A 690 4.67 28.42 -11.31
C GLY A 690 3.32 27.82 -10.92
N ARG A 691 2.48 27.40 -11.89
CA ARG A 691 1.22 26.69 -11.65
C ARG A 691 1.36 25.21 -12.01
N LYS A 692 0.86 24.32 -11.15
CA LYS A 692 0.80 22.88 -11.38
C LYS A 692 -0.56 22.51 -11.97
N TYR A 693 -0.57 22.10 -13.23
CA TYR A 693 -1.77 21.60 -13.92
C TYR A 693 -1.83 20.09 -13.81
N HIS A 694 -3.00 19.51 -13.57
CA HIS A 694 -3.15 18.05 -13.50
C HIS A 694 -2.80 17.40 -14.85
N MET A 695 -1.92 16.40 -14.82
CA MET A 695 -1.51 15.63 -15.98
C MET A 695 -0.89 14.31 -15.52
N SER A 696 -1.65 13.22 -15.62
CA SER A 696 -1.19 11.86 -15.32
C SER A 696 -0.89 11.11 -16.62
N GLU A 697 0.31 10.56 -16.76
CA GLU A 697 0.68 9.74 -17.93
C GLU A 697 -0.17 8.46 -18.00
N GLU A 698 -0.54 7.88 -16.85
CA GLU A 698 -1.42 6.71 -16.78
C GLU A 698 -2.82 7.04 -17.33
N GLU A 699 -3.37 8.21 -16.96
CA GLU A 699 -4.68 8.65 -17.47
C GLU A 699 -4.61 8.96 -18.97
N ILE A 700 -3.51 9.55 -19.44
CA ILE A 700 -3.29 9.80 -20.88
C ILE A 700 -3.25 8.49 -21.66
N VAL A 701 -2.49 7.50 -21.17
CA VAL A 701 -2.42 6.18 -21.81
C VAL A 701 -3.81 5.56 -21.87
N GLN A 702 -4.58 5.61 -20.77
CA GLN A 702 -5.95 5.11 -20.76
C GLN A 702 -6.87 5.87 -21.72
N ASP A 703 -6.77 7.19 -21.82
CA ASP A 703 -7.55 7.99 -22.77
C ASP A 703 -7.28 7.59 -24.23
N VAL A 704 -6.02 7.28 -24.57
CA VAL A 704 -5.64 6.77 -25.90
C VAL A 704 -6.24 5.38 -26.12
N LEU A 705 -6.19 4.48 -25.13
CA LEU A 705 -6.79 3.14 -25.22
C LEU A 705 -8.33 3.19 -25.37
N ASP A 706 -8.98 4.16 -24.73
CA ASP A 706 -10.43 4.39 -24.78
C ASP A 706 -10.88 5.07 -26.09
N GLY A 707 -9.96 5.47 -26.96
CA GLY A 707 -10.28 6.20 -28.20
C GLY A 707 -10.79 7.61 -27.96
N LYS A 708 -10.43 8.23 -26.83
CA LYS A 708 -10.81 9.62 -26.48
C LYS A 708 -9.86 10.67 -27.07
N TYR A 709 -8.86 10.23 -27.84
CA TYR A 709 -7.80 11.06 -28.38
C TYR A 709 -7.65 10.87 -29.88
#